data_AF-A0A494XAQ5-F1
#
_entry.id   AF-A0A494XAQ5-F1
#
_cell.length_a   1.000
_cell.length_b   1.000
_cell.length_c   1.000
_cell.angle_alpha   90.00
_cell.angle_beta   90.00
_cell.angle_gamma   90.00
#
_symmetry.space_group_name_H-M   'P 1'
#
loop_
_entity.id
_entity.type
_entity.pdbx_description
1 polymer ?
#
loop_
_entity_poly.entity_id
_entity_poly.type
_entity_poly.pdbx_seq_one_letter_code
_entity_poly.pdbx_strand_id
1 'polypeptide(L)'
;MTITREKILAAFQPAKEISDPKRFAGRREQLEKGAELLLARDHIFIYGPRGIGKSSLAKQLEIIAGGEVGILADIGSGLADEVFSFVTCYLVRDESVNNINQLLYRLIIDSAALGKFSKLLLEFGEPGSYVLGPSLDAKLVSDFWARAKSIAKTASHGLVIFIDEFELIDHHEGFSSLLKACPPGIIFVITGIATTERELVRDHNSIDRQLTTGKLPVEKMQNSELLTVIDTAERSIANEIVYSRDAKADMVRLVCGQPYLLHLIGRTSLLSAFNGKDKVIELGDLQRSLSDVVLKKADSGLEQRYLRAIGHSTQRETVLRLFAQHCKPTVHTSVVYPVADAEAVSNPSYWVADLQKDAYGQELKKVKEHHYAFSDPLFQAYVAATPRRLTKDRESLTDEQNADSSACVEIIHMSDLHFGQGHYFSDIPHARDGIPQADKIELAGSFELVANTEKFDFDVFALTGDITQRGLSSEFKSAASAVNEIIQKRVTQDSVPEIILVPGNHDVNWALQNADPESKSIGFQPYVTFRNSLVRRQQFAANLEPERMYEVFALELGGLKVAFVSFNSAVLIKEGDGRGYIGASQLNNALHELADRCGDGAWIKVALFHHHIVPVVSIEAQLGQDQLMSDAALVKKRLLESGFSLVLHGHRHHGHEETVGDGTNSLVVVGCGSTGVGVKERGSQPLQFNRIVLRASGRDLLISVMRYTLDTEVGEWKRGTPKTFPLVGRLS
;
A
#
# COMPACT_ATOMS: atom_id res chain seq x y z
N MET A 1 -32.95 19.11 2.38
CA MET A 1 -32.77 17.90 3.20
C MET A 1 -31.92 18.28 4.39
N THR A 2 -32.26 17.76 5.56
CA THR A 2 -31.57 18.00 6.83
C THR A 2 -30.54 16.92 7.14
N ILE A 3 -30.61 15.79 6.44
CA ILE A 3 -29.66 14.67 6.53
C ILE A 3 -28.32 15.02 5.86
N THR A 4 -27.22 14.59 6.45
CA THR A 4 -25.88 14.78 5.89
C THR A 4 -25.57 13.74 4.82
N ARG A 5 -24.69 14.09 3.86
CA ARG A 5 -24.19 13.16 2.84
C ARG A 5 -23.51 11.94 3.46
N GLU A 6 -22.85 12.12 4.60
CA GLU A 6 -22.23 11.03 5.36
C GLU A 6 -23.25 10.00 5.84
N LYS A 7 -24.38 10.44 6.42
CA LYS A 7 -25.47 9.53 6.85
C LYS A 7 -26.09 8.78 5.66
N ILE A 8 -26.22 9.43 4.51
CA ILE A 8 -26.68 8.78 3.26
C ILE A 8 -25.71 7.69 2.81
N LEU A 9 -24.41 7.98 2.79
CA LEU A 9 -23.37 6.99 2.42
C LEU A 9 -23.26 5.86 3.43
N ALA A 10 -23.58 6.13 4.69
CA ALA A 10 -23.58 5.13 5.74
C ALA A 10 -24.78 4.19 5.66
N ALA A 11 -25.97 4.65 5.22
CA ALA A 11 -27.24 3.89 5.26
C ALA A 11 -27.15 2.45 4.71
N PHE A 12 -26.45 2.25 3.59
CA PHE A 12 -26.11 0.93 3.06
C PHE A 12 -24.58 0.72 3.04
N GLN A 13 -24.11 -0.46 3.46
CA GLN A 13 -22.70 -0.79 3.59
C GLN A 13 -22.30 -1.99 2.70
N PRO A 14 -22.04 -1.79 1.40
CA PRO A 14 -21.69 -2.89 0.49
C PRO A 14 -20.27 -3.45 0.71
N ALA A 15 -19.36 -2.65 1.28
CA ALA A 15 -17.94 -3.00 1.40
C ALA A 15 -17.46 -3.16 2.85
N LYS A 16 -18.37 -3.13 3.82
CA LYS A 16 -18.08 -3.31 5.24
C LYS A 16 -19.14 -4.19 5.88
N GLU A 17 -18.75 -4.99 6.85
CA GLU A 17 -19.64 -5.74 7.70
C GLU A 17 -20.48 -4.81 8.59
N ILE A 18 -21.71 -5.24 8.88
CA ILE A 18 -22.63 -4.51 9.75
C ILE A 18 -22.28 -4.89 11.20
N SER A 19 -21.64 -3.97 11.91
CA SER A 19 -21.29 -4.13 13.32
C SER A 19 -22.30 -3.51 14.29
N ASP A 20 -23.12 -2.55 13.86
CA ASP A 20 -24.17 -1.96 14.70
C ASP A 20 -25.42 -2.87 14.71
N PRO A 21 -25.82 -3.44 15.88
CA PRO A 21 -26.98 -4.31 15.98
C PRO A 21 -28.27 -3.70 15.46
N LYS A 22 -28.46 -2.38 15.63
CA LYS A 22 -29.68 -1.67 15.19
C LYS A 22 -29.81 -1.59 13.67
N ARG A 23 -28.70 -1.83 12.97
CA ARG A 23 -28.60 -1.75 11.51
C ARG A 23 -28.56 -3.14 10.87
N PHE A 24 -28.37 -4.18 11.67
CA PHE A 24 -28.45 -5.56 11.22
C PHE A 24 -29.91 -5.98 11.09
N ALA A 25 -30.25 -6.64 10.00
CA ALA A 25 -31.62 -7.04 9.71
C ALA A 25 -31.67 -8.44 9.07
N GLY A 26 -32.71 -9.19 9.42
CA GLY A 26 -32.87 -10.59 9.03
C GLY A 26 -31.95 -11.53 9.83
N ARG A 27 -31.73 -12.73 9.29
CA ARG A 27 -30.87 -13.78 9.86
C ARG A 27 -31.27 -14.26 11.25
N ARG A 28 -32.57 -14.21 11.56
CA ARG A 28 -33.12 -14.61 12.86
C ARG A 28 -32.64 -16.02 13.25
N GLU A 29 -32.88 -16.99 12.38
CA GLU A 29 -32.54 -18.39 12.65
C GLU A 29 -31.03 -18.59 12.85
N GLN A 30 -30.19 -17.91 12.07
CA GLN A 30 -28.75 -18.00 12.21
C GLN A 30 -28.23 -17.31 13.48
N LEU A 31 -28.85 -16.21 13.91
CA LEU A 31 -28.53 -15.55 15.18
C LEU A 31 -28.93 -16.43 16.38
N GLU A 32 -30.15 -16.96 16.38
CA GLU A 32 -30.63 -17.87 17.41
C GLU A 32 -29.72 -19.10 17.49
N LYS A 33 -29.44 -19.75 16.35
CA LYS A 33 -28.59 -20.93 16.31
C LYS A 33 -27.15 -20.63 16.73
N GLY A 34 -26.58 -19.51 16.29
CA GLY A 34 -25.23 -19.11 16.69
C GLY A 34 -25.15 -18.83 18.20
N ALA A 35 -26.17 -18.21 18.79
CA ALA A 35 -26.27 -17.98 20.23
C ALA A 35 -26.41 -19.29 21.03
N GLU A 36 -27.21 -20.25 20.55
CA GLU A 36 -27.26 -21.60 21.14
C GLU A 36 -25.89 -22.28 21.15
N LEU A 37 -25.15 -22.20 20.04
CA LEU A 37 -23.82 -22.80 19.92
C LEU A 37 -22.80 -22.13 20.86
N LEU A 38 -22.90 -20.80 21.06
CA LEU A 38 -22.11 -20.08 22.06
C LEU A 38 -22.40 -20.59 23.47
N LEU A 39 -23.67 -20.76 23.84
CA LEU A 39 -24.06 -21.30 25.15
C LEU A 39 -23.61 -22.75 25.34
N ALA A 40 -23.71 -23.58 24.29
CA ALA A 40 -23.22 -24.95 24.27
C ALA A 40 -21.67 -25.04 24.32
N ARG A 41 -20.99 -23.91 24.09
CA ARG A 41 -19.53 -23.78 24.00
C ARG A 41 -18.91 -24.63 22.89
N ASP A 42 -19.64 -24.78 21.79
CA ASP A 42 -19.17 -25.48 20.60
C ASP A 42 -18.37 -24.53 19.68
N HIS A 43 -17.35 -25.06 19.00
CA HIS A 43 -16.73 -24.35 17.89
C HIS A 43 -17.77 -24.09 16.79
N ILE A 44 -17.77 -22.90 16.20
CA ILE A 44 -18.79 -22.47 15.23
C ILE A 44 -18.15 -22.28 13.86
N PHE A 45 -18.74 -22.86 12.83
CA PHE A 45 -18.29 -22.77 11.44
C PHE A 45 -19.36 -22.09 10.60
N ILE A 46 -19.10 -20.82 10.24
CA ILE A 46 -19.99 -19.97 9.46
C ILE A 46 -19.59 -20.05 7.98
N TYR A 47 -20.40 -20.68 7.14
CA TYR A 47 -20.07 -20.89 5.74
C TYR A 47 -21.21 -20.56 4.79
N GLY A 48 -20.86 -20.24 3.55
CA GLY A 48 -21.81 -19.88 2.50
C GLY A 48 -21.17 -19.02 1.39
N PRO A 49 -21.92 -18.66 0.34
CA PRO A 49 -21.42 -17.93 -0.81
C PRO A 49 -20.78 -16.56 -0.48
N ARG A 50 -19.98 -16.02 -1.41
CA ARG A 50 -19.41 -14.67 -1.29
C ARG A 50 -20.52 -13.60 -1.25
N GLY A 51 -20.34 -12.57 -0.42
CA GLY A 51 -21.29 -11.44 -0.33
C GLY A 51 -22.62 -11.74 0.36
N ILE A 52 -22.77 -12.92 0.99
CA ILE A 52 -24.01 -13.36 1.63
C ILE A 52 -24.22 -12.79 3.05
N GLY A 53 -23.20 -12.16 3.64
CA GLY A 53 -23.27 -11.51 4.96
C GLY A 53 -22.67 -12.30 6.15
N LYS A 54 -21.76 -13.25 5.89
CA LYS A 54 -21.12 -14.07 6.95
C LYS A 54 -20.38 -13.24 8.00
N SER A 55 -19.51 -12.33 7.58
CA SER A 55 -18.75 -11.45 8.47
C SER A 55 -19.65 -10.56 9.33
N SER A 56 -20.79 -10.10 8.77
CA SER A 56 -21.78 -9.33 9.53
C SER A 56 -22.45 -10.19 10.60
N LEU A 57 -22.82 -11.44 10.28
CA LEU A 57 -23.34 -12.39 11.25
C LEU A 57 -22.32 -12.70 12.36
N ALA A 58 -21.05 -12.92 12.00
CA ALA A 58 -19.97 -13.17 12.95
C ALA A 58 -19.80 -11.99 13.94
N LYS A 59 -19.89 -10.74 13.44
CA LYS A 59 -19.87 -9.55 14.31
C LYS A 59 -21.04 -9.46 15.27
N GLN A 60 -22.24 -9.86 14.85
CA GLN A 60 -23.37 -9.91 15.77
C GLN A 60 -23.18 -10.99 16.85
N LEU A 61 -22.61 -12.14 16.50
CA LEU A 61 -22.25 -13.16 17.47
C LEU A 61 -21.13 -12.73 18.42
N GLU A 62 -20.18 -11.90 17.97
CA GLU A 62 -19.17 -11.28 18.83
C GLU A 62 -19.81 -10.37 19.89
N ILE A 63 -20.78 -9.55 19.49
CA ILE A 63 -21.52 -8.64 20.38
C ILE A 63 -22.33 -9.44 21.40
N ILE A 64 -23.06 -10.46 20.94
CA ILE A 64 -23.81 -11.38 21.81
C ILE A 64 -22.86 -12.07 22.80
N ALA A 65 -21.73 -12.62 22.34
CA ALA A 65 -20.75 -13.29 23.20
C ALA A 65 -20.18 -12.35 24.28
N GLY A 66 -20.00 -11.07 23.96
CA GLY A 66 -19.57 -10.02 24.89
C GLY A 66 -20.63 -9.64 25.95
N GLY A 67 -21.87 -10.12 25.83
CA GLY A 67 -22.96 -9.89 26.78
C GLY A 67 -24.04 -8.93 26.30
N GLU A 68 -23.91 -8.37 25.08
CA GLU A 68 -24.91 -7.47 24.52
C GLU A 68 -25.99 -8.25 23.75
N VAL A 69 -27.04 -8.66 24.48
CA VAL A 69 -28.14 -9.50 23.96
C VAL A 69 -29.29 -8.72 23.31
N GLY A 70 -29.16 -7.40 23.12
CA GLY A 70 -30.24 -6.55 22.60
C GLY A 70 -30.80 -7.01 21.27
N ILE A 71 -29.95 -7.51 20.37
CA ILE A 71 -30.39 -8.05 19.08
C ILE A 71 -31.23 -9.33 19.22
N LEU A 72 -30.97 -10.17 20.24
CA LEU A 72 -31.77 -11.36 20.53
C LEU A 72 -33.16 -10.97 21.03
N ALA A 73 -33.26 -9.89 21.82
CA ALA A 73 -34.54 -9.34 22.24
C ALA A 73 -35.32 -8.75 21.05
N ASP A 74 -34.65 -8.01 20.16
CA ASP A 74 -35.27 -7.38 18.98
C ASP A 74 -35.86 -8.42 18.01
N ILE A 75 -35.20 -9.58 17.86
CA ILE A 75 -35.74 -10.69 17.08
C ILE A 75 -36.73 -11.55 17.88
N GLY A 76 -37.00 -11.26 19.16
CA GLY A 76 -37.91 -12.04 20.01
C GLY A 76 -37.43 -13.48 20.23
N SER A 77 -36.13 -13.68 20.40
CA SER A 77 -35.53 -14.96 20.76
C SER A 77 -35.74 -15.28 22.23
N GLY A 78 -36.01 -16.55 22.56
CA GLY A 78 -36.04 -17.03 23.94
C GLY A 78 -34.68 -16.99 24.65
N LEU A 79 -33.59 -16.72 23.93
CA LEU A 79 -32.24 -16.59 24.48
C LEU A 79 -31.91 -15.17 24.96
N ALA A 80 -32.85 -14.23 24.84
CA ALA A 80 -32.63 -12.84 25.26
C ALA A 80 -32.42 -12.70 26.79
N ASP A 81 -32.90 -13.66 27.58
CA ASP A 81 -32.74 -13.69 29.04
C ASP A 81 -31.49 -14.48 29.50
N GLU A 82 -30.78 -15.12 28.56
CA GLU A 82 -29.57 -15.89 28.85
C GLU A 82 -28.36 -14.98 29.07
N VAL A 83 -27.44 -15.43 29.92
CA VAL A 83 -26.22 -14.66 30.24
C VAL A 83 -25.08 -15.10 29.35
N PHE A 84 -24.58 -14.17 28.53
CA PHE A 84 -23.34 -14.35 27.77
C PHE A 84 -22.23 -13.54 28.45
N SER A 85 -21.11 -14.20 28.74
CA SER A 85 -19.97 -13.55 29.40
C SER A 85 -18.69 -14.19 28.90
N PHE A 86 -18.35 -13.93 27.65
CA PHE A 86 -17.09 -14.30 27.05
C PHE A 86 -16.19 -13.08 26.87
N VAL A 87 -14.89 -13.30 26.93
CA VAL A 87 -13.94 -12.40 26.29
C VAL A 87 -13.92 -12.72 24.80
N THR A 88 -13.94 -11.72 23.93
CA THR A 88 -13.90 -11.92 22.48
C THR A 88 -12.60 -11.42 21.86
N CYS A 89 -12.14 -12.11 20.83
CA CYS A 89 -11.03 -11.72 19.96
C CYS A 89 -11.51 -11.86 18.52
N TYR A 90 -11.19 -10.91 17.64
CA TYR A 90 -11.62 -10.96 16.24
C TYR A 90 -10.46 -10.67 15.33
N LEU A 91 -10.08 -11.65 14.51
CA LEU A 91 -9.04 -11.52 13.50
C LEU A 91 -9.66 -11.72 12.11
N VAL A 92 -9.50 -10.73 11.24
CA VAL A 92 -9.73 -10.90 9.80
C VAL A 92 -8.41 -11.36 9.20
N ARG A 93 -8.42 -12.45 8.44
CA ARG A 93 -7.22 -12.95 7.78
C ARG A 93 -6.70 -11.91 6.78
N ASP A 94 -5.41 -11.58 6.87
CA ASP A 94 -4.67 -10.76 5.90
C ASP A 94 -3.62 -11.62 5.14
N GLU A 95 -2.98 -11.05 4.12
CA GLU A 95 -2.02 -11.76 3.26
C GLU A 95 -0.80 -12.33 4.01
N SER A 96 -0.54 -11.90 5.24
CA SER A 96 0.58 -12.41 6.06
C SER A 96 0.30 -13.76 6.71
N VAL A 97 -0.95 -14.20 6.74
CA VAL A 97 -1.39 -15.45 7.39
C VAL A 97 -1.69 -16.52 6.34
N ASN A 98 -0.70 -17.32 5.97
CA ASN A 98 -0.81 -18.37 4.95
C ASN A 98 -0.79 -19.80 5.53
N ASN A 99 -0.51 -19.95 6.83
CA ASN A 99 -0.58 -21.23 7.55
C ASN A 99 -1.01 -21.07 9.02
N ILE A 100 -1.25 -22.19 9.71
CA ILE A 100 -1.76 -22.20 11.09
C ILE A 100 -0.77 -21.63 12.11
N ASN A 101 0.54 -21.81 11.96
CA ASN A 101 1.52 -21.18 12.85
C ASN A 101 1.48 -19.64 12.72
N GLN A 102 1.41 -19.13 11.50
CA GLN A 102 1.27 -17.70 11.26
C GLN A 102 -0.03 -17.15 11.86
N LEU A 103 -1.13 -17.90 11.74
CA LEU A 103 -2.40 -17.56 12.37
C LEU A 103 -2.29 -17.48 13.89
N LEU A 104 -1.70 -18.49 14.54
CA LEU A 104 -1.52 -18.51 16.00
C LEU A 104 -0.61 -17.37 16.48
N TYR A 105 0.49 -17.13 15.77
CA TYR A 105 1.39 -16.03 16.08
C TYR A 105 0.69 -14.68 15.92
N ARG A 106 -0.08 -14.50 14.84
CA ARG A 106 -0.88 -13.30 14.59
C ARG A 106 -1.91 -13.08 15.70
N LEU A 107 -2.62 -14.12 16.13
CA LEU A 107 -3.57 -14.04 17.25
C LEU A 107 -2.93 -13.60 18.56
N ILE A 108 -1.65 -13.94 18.80
CA ILE A 108 -0.93 -13.49 20.00
C ILE A 108 -0.59 -11.99 19.91
N ILE A 109 -0.12 -11.51 18.76
CA ILE A 109 0.45 -10.16 18.63
C ILE A 109 -0.55 -9.09 18.21
N ASP A 110 -1.65 -9.45 17.55
CA ASP A 110 -2.56 -8.48 16.95
C ASP A 110 -3.43 -7.81 18.03
N SER A 111 -3.51 -6.48 17.97
CA SER A 111 -4.33 -5.65 18.87
C SER A 111 -5.84 -5.93 18.75
N ALA A 112 -6.34 -6.48 17.66
CA ALA A 112 -7.73 -6.95 17.54
C ALA A 112 -7.96 -8.32 18.21
N ALA A 113 -6.88 -9.06 18.49
CA ALA A 113 -6.88 -10.39 19.09
C ALA A 113 -6.33 -10.38 20.53
N LEU A 114 -5.37 -11.25 20.88
CA LEU A 114 -4.83 -11.33 22.24
C LEU A 114 -3.89 -10.15 22.57
N GLY A 115 -3.36 -9.46 21.56
CA GLY A 115 -2.40 -8.36 21.71
C GLY A 115 -2.95 -7.14 22.45
N LYS A 116 -4.28 -6.94 22.50
CA LYS A 116 -4.91 -5.88 23.31
C LYS A 116 -4.77 -6.06 24.82
N PHE A 117 -4.51 -7.29 25.29
CA PHE A 117 -4.46 -7.56 26.72
C PHE A 117 -3.05 -7.35 27.26
N SER A 118 -2.74 -6.11 27.65
CA SER A 118 -1.44 -5.73 28.23
C SER A 118 -1.00 -6.60 29.41
N LYS A 119 -1.96 -7.17 30.17
CA LYS A 119 -1.70 -8.15 31.23
C LYS A 119 -0.92 -9.38 30.73
N LEU A 120 -1.14 -9.82 29.50
CA LEU A 120 -0.39 -10.95 28.93
C LEU A 120 1.09 -10.64 28.74
N LEU A 121 1.43 -9.39 28.40
CA LEU A 121 2.82 -8.96 28.31
C LEU A 121 3.48 -8.98 29.69
N LEU A 122 2.77 -8.57 30.74
CA LEU A 122 3.26 -8.60 32.12
C LEU A 122 3.41 -10.03 32.66
N GLU A 123 2.48 -10.93 32.32
CA GLU A 123 2.44 -12.30 32.86
C GLU A 123 3.36 -13.26 32.10
N PHE A 124 3.46 -13.13 30.78
CA PHE A 124 4.17 -14.08 29.90
C PHE A 124 5.37 -13.46 29.16
N GLY A 125 5.60 -12.16 29.28
CA GLY A 125 6.61 -11.45 28.49
C GLY A 125 6.23 -11.30 27.01
N GLU A 126 7.17 -10.78 26.23
CA GLU A 126 7.02 -10.68 24.78
C GLU A 126 6.91 -12.08 24.15
N PRO A 127 6.13 -12.25 23.06
CA PRO A 127 6.09 -13.49 22.30
C PRO A 127 7.49 -13.84 21.79
N GLY A 128 7.91 -15.09 22.01
CA GLY A 128 9.25 -15.54 21.66
C GLY A 128 9.45 -15.74 20.15
N SER A 129 10.63 -16.23 19.78
CA SER A 129 10.87 -16.74 18.41
C SER A 129 10.27 -18.14 18.25
N TYR A 130 9.52 -18.32 17.15
CA TYR A 130 8.83 -19.55 16.76
C TYR A 130 9.12 -19.90 15.30
N VAL A 131 8.98 -21.18 14.93
CA VAL A 131 9.04 -21.61 13.53
C VAL A 131 7.66 -21.43 12.89
N LEU A 132 7.54 -20.51 11.94
CA LEU A 132 6.26 -20.18 11.28
C LEU A 132 6.04 -20.95 9.96
N GLY A 133 6.59 -22.17 9.89
CA GLY A 133 6.46 -23.07 8.75
C GLY A 133 5.09 -23.77 8.69
N PRO A 134 4.86 -24.66 7.70
CA PRO A 134 3.57 -25.33 7.51
C PRO A 134 3.23 -26.34 8.63
N SER A 135 4.23 -26.98 9.25
CA SER A 135 4.01 -27.93 10.35
C SER A 135 3.93 -27.22 11.70
N LEU A 136 2.94 -27.55 12.53
CA LEU A 136 2.71 -26.90 13.83
C LEU A 136 3.95 -26.89 14.74
N ASP A 137 4.30 -25.70 15.22
CA ASP A 137 5.35 -25.49 16.21
C ASP A 137 4.78 -25.72 17.62
N ALA A 138 5.27 -26.74 18.30
CA ALA A 138 4.77 -27.12 19.62
C ALA A 138 4.97 -26.03 20.69
N LYS A 139 6.03 -25.21 20.57
CA LYS A 139 6.32 -24.12 21.50
C LYS A 139 5.32 -22.98 21.31
N LEU A 140 5.03 -22.64 20.05
CA LEU A 140 4.01 -21.65 19.70
C LEU A 140 2.61 -22.08 20.16
N VAL A 141 2.22 -23.32 19.90
CA VAL A 141 0.93 -23.86 20.34
C VAL A 141 0.81 -23.82 21.87
N SER A 142 1.88 -24.19 22.58
CA SER A 142 1.92 -24.14 24.05
C SER A 142 1.78 -22.70 24.59
N ASP A 143 2.54 -21.75 24.02
CA ASP A 143 2.48 -20.33 24.42
C ASP A 143 1.10 -19.72 24.13
N PHE A 144 0.57 -19.95 22.93
CA PHE A 144 -0.79 -19.54 22.57
C PHE A 144 -1.82 -20.04 23.59
N TRP A 145 -1.77 -21.31 23.95
CA TRP A 145 -2.70 -21.87 24.93
C TRP A 145 -2.51 -21.33 26.34
N ALA A 146 -1.28 -21.04 26.76
CA ALA A 146 -1.02 -20.44 28.06
C ALA A 146 -1.68 -19.06 28.17
N ARG A 147 -1.48 -18.22 27.14
CA ARG A 147 -2.05 -16.87 27.03
C ARG A 147 -3.58 -16.90 26.92
N ALA A 148 -4.11 -17.74 26.03
CA ALA A 148 -5.55 -17.88 25.84
C ALA A 148 -6.26 -18.38 27.11
N LYS A 149 -5.66 -19.31 27.86
CA LYS A 149 -6.18 -19.77 29.16
C LYS A 149 -6.16 -18.67 30.22
N SER A 150 -5.14 -17.80 30.25
CA SER A 150 -5.13 -16.66 31.19
C SER A 150 -6.29 -15.71 30.93
N ILE A 151 -6.56 -15.41 29.65
CA ILE A 151 -7.71 -14.58 29.26
C ILE A 151 -9.04 -15.27 29.54
N ALA A 152 -9.20 -16.53 29.17
CA ALA A 152 -10.46 -17.26 29.33
C ALA A 152 -10.96 -17.26 30.79
N LYS A 153 -10.06 -17.24 31.78
CA LYS A 153 -10.40 -17.18 33.21
C LYS A 153 -11.01 -15.84 33.66
N THR A 154 -10.93 -14.80 32.84
CA THR A 154 -11.42 -13.46 33.19
C THR A 154 -12.92 -13.28 32.96
N ALA A 155 -13.57 -14.23 32.28
CA ALA A 155 -15.01 -14.21 32.05
C ALA A 155 -15.63 -15.60 32.34
N SER A 156 -16.88 -15.62 32.81
CA SER A 156 -17.53 -16.84 33.31
C SER A 156 -17.76 -17.92 32.25
N HIS A 157 -17.90 -17.52 30.98
CA HIS A 157 -18.09 -18.45 29.87
C HIS A 157 -16.81 -18.74 29.08
N GLY A 158 -15.75 -17.94 29.27
CA GLY A 158 -14.44 -18.19 28.70
C GLY A 158 -14.03 -17.18 27.62
N LEU A 159 -13.34 -17.66 26.58
CA LEU A 159 -12.82 -16.89 25.46
C LEU A 159 -13.42 -17.39 24.13
N VAL A 160 -13.86 -16.47 23.27
CA VAL A 160 -14.27 -16.76 21.89
C VAL A 160 -13.31 -16.07 20.93
N ILE A 161 -12.73 -16.85 20.02
CA ILE A 161 -11.78 -16.37 19.01
C ILE A 161 -12.45 -16.46 17.64
N PHE A 162 -12.78 -15.30 17.07
CA PHE A 162 -13.32 -15.15 15.74
C PHE A 162 -12.18 -15.06 14.71
N ILE A 163 -12.28 -15.85 13.65
CA ILE A 163 -11.35 -15.86 12.51
C ILE A 163 -12.16 -15.74 11.22
N ASP A 164 -12.05 -14.60 10.56
CA ASP A 164 -12.77 -14.28 9.32
C ASP A 164 -11.88 -14.58 8.09
N GLU A 165 -12.52 -14.92 6.97
CA GLU A 165 -11.85 -15.30 5.71
C GLU A 165 -10.82 -16.45 5.85
N PHE A 166 -11.15 -17.45 6.66
CA PHE A 166 -10.25 -18.59 6.96
C PHE A 166 -9.92 -19.43 5.72
N GLU A 167 -10.80 -19.50 4.74
CA GLU A 167 -10.60 -20.25 3.49
C GLU A 167 -9.43 -19.73 2.64
N LEU A 168 -8.99 -18.50 2.90
CA LEU A 168 -7.87 -17.86 2.22
C LEU A 168 -6.51 -18.25 2.80
N ILE A 169 -6.47 -19.07 3.85
CA ILE A 169 -5.24 -19.67 4.36
C ILE A 169 -4.87 -20.84 3.44
N ASP A 170 -3.69 -20.77 2.81
CA ASP A 170 -3.27 -21.80 1.85
C ASP A 170 -3.05 -23.18 2.51
N HIS A 171 -2.48 -23.19 3.72
CA HIS A 171 -2.10 -24.42 4.42
C HIS A 171 -2.81 -24.56 5.77
N HIS A 172 -3.82 -25.43 5.84
CA HIS A 172 -4.61 -25.70 7.04
C HIS A 172 -4.04 -26.80 7.96
N GLU A 173 -2.87 -27.36 7.64
CA GLU A 173 -2.30 -28.51 8.35
C GLU A 173 -2.18 -28.28 9.87
N GLY A 174 -2.68 -29.23 10.65
CA GLY A 174 -2.61 -29.22 12.10
C GLY A 174 -3.74 -28.46 12.79
N PHE A 175 -4.58 -27.71 12.05
CA PHE A 175 -5.71 -27.02 12.65
C PHE A 175 -6.71 -27.99 13.31
N SER A 176 -6.92 -29.16 12.71
CA SER A 176 -7.75 -30.21 13.30
C SER A 176 -7.22 -30.71 14.65
N SER A 177 -5.90 -30.83 14.77
CA SER A 177 -5.22 -31.22 16.00
C SER A 177 -5.29 -30.10 17.05
N LEU A 178 -5.21 -28.84 16.62
CA LEU A 178 -5.39 -27.67 17.48
C LEU A 178 -6.81 -27.65 18.09
N LEU A 179 -7.85 -27.86 17.29
CA LEU A 179 -9.25 -27.92 17.78
C LEU A 179 -9.47 -29.05 18.79
N LYS A 180 -8.84 -30.21 18.59
CA LYS A 180 -8.90 -31.34 19.54
C LYS A 180 -8.18 -31.05 20.85
N ALA A 181 -7.05 -30.38 20.77
CA ALA A 181 -6.25 -29.99 21.92
C ALA A 181 -6.79 -28.72 22.60
N CYS A 182 -7.90 -28.16 22.12
CA CYS A 182 -8.46 -26.92 22.62
C CYS A 182 -8.86 -27.06 24.11
N PRO A 183 -8.31 -26.23 25.00
CA PRO A 183 -8.70 -26.23 26.41
C PRO A 183 -10.18 -25.89 26.60
N PRO A 184 -10.81 -26.38 27.69
CA PRO A 184 -12.20 -26.02 27.99
C PRO A 184 -12.32 -24.51 28.25
N GLY A 185 -13.42 -23.92 27.78
CA GLY A 185 -13.67 -22.49 27.90
C GLY A 185 -12.97 -21.64 26.83
N ILE A 186 -12.46 -22.25 25.76
CA ILE A 186 -12.00 -21.53 24.57
C ILE A 186 -12.78 -22.05 23.36
N ILE A 187 -13.36 -21.13 22.59
CA ILE A 187 -14.20 -21.42 21.43
C ILE A 187 -13.59 -20.73 20.22
N PHE A 188 -13.69 -21.36 19.05
CA PHE A 188 -13.34 -20.75 17.77
C PHE A 188 -14.60 -20.54 16.97
N VAL A 189 -14.74 -19.35 16.37
CA VAL A 189 -15.78 -19.03 15.41
C VAL A 189 -15.10 -18.69 14.10
N ILE A 190 -15.28 -19.53 13.09
CA ILE A 190 -14.54 -19.46 11.84
C ILE A 190 -15.51 -19.14 10.71
N THR A 191 -15.15 -18.18 9.86
CA THR A 191 -15.95 -17.88 8.66
C THR A 191 -15.16 -18.11 7.38
N GLY A 192 -15.87 -18.50 6.32
CA GLY A 192 -15.30 -18.51 4.97
C GLY A 192 -16.23 -18.95 3.85
N ILE A 193 -15.77 -18.79 2.61
CA ILE A 193 -16.45 -19.26 1.40
C ILE A 193 -16.24 -20.77 1.26
N ALA A 194 -17.27 -21.52 1.58
CA ALA A 194 -17.29 -22.96 1.44
C ALA A 194 -18.72 -23.40 1.13
N THR A 195 -18.88 -24.46 0.33
CA THR A 195 -20.20 -25.08 0.14
C THR A 195 -20.56 -26.01 1.30
N THR A 196 -19.54 -26.49 2.02
CA THR A 196 -19.66 -27.30 3.23
C THR A 196 -18.67 -26.85 4.29
N GLU A 197 -18.95 -27.13 5.56
CA GLU A 197 -18.02 -26.94 6.68
C GLU A 197 -16.70 -27.68 6.48
N ARG A 198 -16.73 -28.74 5.66
CA ARG A 198 -15.54 -29.51 5.32
C ARG A 198 -14.62 -28.65 4.46
N GLU A 199 -15.09 -28.16 3.32
CA GLU A 199 -14.26 -27.33 2.44
C GLU A 199 -13.59 -26.11 3.12
N LEU A 200 -14.18 -25.61 4.22
CA LEU A 200 -13.61 -24.56 5.06
C LEU A 200 -12.35 -25.00 5.84
N VAL A 201 -12.28 -26.25 6.32
CA VAL A 201 -11.19 -26.78 7.14
C VAL A 201 -10.53 -27.98 6.44
N ARG A 202 -9.86 -27.76 5.31
CA ARG A 202 -9.25 -28.78 4.42
C ARG A 202 -8.35 -29.87 5.07
N ASP A 203 -8.04 -29.77 6.36
CA ASP A 203 -7.37 -30.78 7.21
C ASP A 203 -8.40 -31.67 7.95
N HIS A 204 -9.13 -32.56 7.24
CA HIS A 204 -10.28 -33.30 7.78
C HIS A 204 -10.00 -34.59 8.52
N ASN A 205 -8.75 -35.02 8.57
CA ASN A 205 -8.43 -36.30 9.14
C ASN A 205 -8.61 -36.22 10.67
N SER A 206 -9.85 -36.44 11.16
CA SER A 206 -10.27 -36.79 12.52
C SER A 206 -11.18 -35.84 13.37
N ILE A 207 -11.79 -34.75 12.84
CA ILE A 207 -12.67 -33.82 13.61
C ILE A 207 -14.18 -33.84 13.25
N ASP A 208 -14.68 -34.91 12.62
CA ASP A 208 -16.06 -34.99 12.08
C ASP A 208 -17.16 -34.62 13.10
N ARG A 209 -17.03 -35.00 14.38
CA ARG A 209 -18.06 -34.72 15.39
C ARG A 209 -18.20 -33.22 15.69
N GLN A 210 -17.08 -32.52 15.87
CA GLN A 210 -17.05 -31.09 16.19
C GLN A 210 -17.49 -30.24 14.99
N LEU A 211 -17.12 -30.66 13.77
CA LEU A 211 -17.62 -30.06 12.54
C LEU A 211 -19.12 -30.29 12.35
N THR A 212 -19.68 -31.38 12.89
CA THR A 212 -21.11 -31.71 12.77
C THR A 212 -22.00 -30.93 13.74
N THR A 213 -21.55 -30.70 14.97
CA THR A 213 -22.32 -29.95 15.97
C THR A 213 -22.27 -28.44 15.76
N GLY A 214 -21.13 -27.91 15.28
CA GLY A 214 -20.86 -26.48 15.15
C GLY A 214 -21.33 -25.77 13.88
N LYS A 215 -22.25 -26.35 13.10
CA LYS A 215 -22.58 -25.85 11.75
C LYS A 215 -23.48 -24.62 11.79
N LEU A 216 -23.08 -23.57 11.07
CA LEU A 216 -23.90 -22.38 10.87
C LEU A 216 -23.92 -21.95 9.39
N PRO A 217 -24.69 -22.64 8.53
CA PRO A 217 -24.82 -22.27 7.12
C PRO A 217 -25.55 -20.92 6.96
N VAL A 218 -25.03 -20.07 6.07
CA VAL A 218 -25.63 -18.78 5.72
C VAL A 218 -26.17 -18.83 4.30
N GLU A 219 -27.48 -18.96 4.19
CA GLU A 219 -28.19 -19.08 2.92
C GLU A 219 -28.53 -17.71 2.31
N LYS A 220 -29.20 -17.70 1.15
CA LYS A 220 -29.77 -16.47 0.58
C LYS A 220 -30.79 -15.85 1.51
N MET A 221 -30.78 -14.53 1.63
CA MET A 221 -31.82 -13.83 2.40
C MET A 221 -33.18 -14.00 1.72
N GLN A 222 -34.21 -14.17 2.53
CA GLN A 222 -35.58 -14.16 2.05
C GLN A 222 -35.99 -12.75 1.61
N ASN A 223 -36.97 -12.67 0.71
CA ASN A 223 -37.46 -11.38 0.21
C ASN A 223 -37.96 -10.46 1.33
N SER A 224 -38.59 -11.01 2.36
CA SER A 224 -39.01 -10.26 3.55
C SER A 224 -37.82 -9.70 4.34
N GLU A 225 -36.72 -10.43 4.46
CA GLU A 225 -35.51 -9.96 5.13
C GLU A 225 -34.84 -8.82 4.35
N LEU A 226 -34.75 -8.96 3.03
CA LEU A 226 -34.22 -7.90 2.16
C LEU A 226 -35.06 -6.61 2.24
N LEU A 227 -36.38 -6.73 2.33
CA LEU A 227 -37.27 -5.57 2.57
C LEU A 227 -36.95 -4.91 3.91
N THR A 228 -36.76 -5.70 4.97
CA THR A 228 -36.37 -5.17 6.28
C THR A 228 -35.03 -4.43 6.22
N VAL A 229 -34.05 -4.91 5.43
CA VAL A 229 -32.78 -4.19 5.21
C VAL A 229 -33.01 -2.82 4.56
N ILE A 230 -33.88 -2.73 3.55
CA ILE A 230 -34.25 -1.45 2.92
C ILE A 230 -34.92 -0.53 3.94
N ASP A 231 -35.91 -1.03 4.68
CA ASP A 231 -36.67 -0.26 5.67
C ASP A 231 -35.78 0.24 6.82
N THR A 232 -34.79 -0.56 7.23
CA THR A 232 -33.79 -0.17 8.23
C THR A 232 -32.87 0.92 7.68
N ALA A 233 -32.46 0.85 6.42
CA ALA A 233 -31.67 1.90 5.79
C ALA A 233 -32.45 3.22 5.70
N GLU A 234 -33.73 3.19 5.30
CA GLU A 234 -34.61 4.37 5.29
C GLU A 234 -34.76 4.99 6.68
N ARG A 235 -35.04 4.16 7.70
CA ARG A 235 -35.16 4.61 9.09
C ARG A 235 -33.87 5.24 9.61
N SER A 236 -32.71 4.71 9.22
CA SER A 236 -31.40 5.25 9.63
C SER A 236 -31.15 6.67 9.13
N ILE A 237 -31.85 7.09 8.07
CA ILE A 237 -31.82 8.45 7.51
C ILE A 237 -33.11 9.22 7.81
N ALA A 238 -33.78 8.87 8.92
CA ALA A 238 -35.03 9.48 9.38
C ALA A 238 -36.15 9.50 8.33
N ASN A 239 -36.14 8.54 7.40
CA ASN A 239 -37.05 8.47 6.25
C ASN A 239 -37.08 9.75 5.40
N GLU A 240 -35.99 10.53 5.35
CA GLU A 240 -35.91 11.72 4.50
C GLU A 240 -35.96 11.38 2.99
N ILE A 241 -35.48 10.18 2.65
CA ILE A 241 -35.58 9.57 1.33
C ILE A 241 -36.14 8.16 1.51
N VAL A 242 -37.17 7.80 0.76
CA VAL A 242 -37.80 6.48 0.79
C VAL A 242 -37.90 5.88 -0.61
N TYR A 243 -37.92 4.56 -0.71
CA TYR A 243 -38.21 3.85 -1.94
C TYR A 243 -39.71 3.66 -2.10
N SER A 244 -40.22 3.92 -3.30
CA SER A 244 -41.58 3.53 -3.68
C SER A 244 -41.77 2.01 -3.52
N ARG A 245 -43.02 1.57 -3.33
CA ARG A 245 -43.35 0.14 -3.19
C ARG A 245 -42.83 -0.68 -4.39
N ASP A 246 -42.97 -0.13 -5.59
CA ASP A 246 -42.54 -0.79 -6.82
C ASP A 246 -41.01 -0.85 -6.92
N ALA A 247 -40.30 0.22 -6.53
CA ALA A 247 -38.84 0.20 -6.47
C ALA A 247 -38.31 -0.81 -5.43
N LYS A 248 -38.94 -0.93 -4.25
CA LYS A 248 -38.57 -1.95 -3.24
C LYS A 248 -38.76 -3.36 -3.79
N ALA A 249 -39.92 -3.63 -4.40
CA ALA A 249 -40.22 -4.94 -4.98
C ALA A 249 -39.25 -5.29 -6.12
N ASP A 250 -38.92 -4.31 -6.98
CA ASP A 250 -37.98 -4.48 -8.08
C ASP A 250 -36.56 -4.75 -7.59
N MET A 251 -36.08 -3.97 -6.60
CA MET A 251 -34.78 -4.15 -5.99
C MET A 251 -34.62 -5.55 -5.38
N VAL A 252 -35.60 -5.98 -4.57
CA VAL A 252 -35.59 -7.31 -3.94
C VAL A 252 -35.58 -8.42 -4.98
N ARG A 253 -36.37 -8.27 -6.06
CA ARG A 253 -36.40 -9.21 -7.18
C ARG A 253 -35.05 -9.29 -7.90
N LEU A 254 -34.40 -8.15 -8.15
CA LEU A 254 -33.13 -8.08 -8.87
C LEU A 254 -31.96 -8.68 -8.10
N VAL A 255 -31.94 -8.52 -6.77
CA VAL A 255 -30.81 -8.99 -5.96
C VAL A 255 -30.88 -10.48 -5.62
N CYS A 256 -32.02 -11.14 -5.86
CA CYS A 256 -32.17 -12.59 -5.75
C CYS A 256 -31.59 -13.18 -4.44
N GLY A 257 -31.85 -12.53 -3.31
CA GLY A 257 -31.37 -12.97 -2.00
C GLY A 257 -29.92 -12.61 -1.66
N GLN A 258 -29.24 -11.78 -2.46
CA GLN A 258 -27.86 -11.33 -2.23
C GLN A 258 -27.80 -9.95 -1.52
N PRO A 259 -27.42 -9.89 -0.24
CA PRO A 259 -27.42 -8.65 0.52
C PRO A 259 -26.37 -7.64 0.03
N TYR A 260 -25.19 -8.11 -0.38
CA TYR A 260 -24.15 -7.25 -0.96
C TYR A 260 -24.68 -6.39 -2.12
N LEU A 261 -25.39 -7.03 -3.05
CA LEU A 261 -25.94 -6.36 -4.22
C LEU A 261 -27.04 -5.37 -3.81
N LEU A 262 -27.85 -5.72 -2.80
CA LEU A 262 -28.85 -4.82 -2.22
C LEU A 262 -28.19 -3.56 -1.65
N HIS A 263 -27.15 -3.71 -0.83
CA HIS A 263 -26.43 -2.57 -0.28
C HIS A 263 -25.76 -1.72 -1.37
N LEU A 264 -25.29 -2.32 -2.46
CA LEU A 264 -24.67 -1.59 -3.56
C LEU A 264 -25.68 -0.74 -4.33
N ILE A 265 -26.79 -1.35 -4.74
CA ILE A 265 -27.86 -0.69 -5.49
C ILE A 265 -28.52 0.37 -4.60
N GLY A 266 -28.84 0.01 -3.36
CA GLY A 266 -29.45 0.90 -2.39
C GLY A 266 -28.59 2.12 -2.08
N ARG A 267 -27.27 1.94 -1.89
CA ARG A 267 -26.36 3.08 -1.67
C ARG A 267 -26.34 4.03 -2.87
N THR A 268 -26.27 3.47 -4.08
CA THR A 268 -26.12 4.29 -5.29
C THR A 268 -27.39 5.07 -5.59
N SER A 269 -28.55 4.44 -5.45
CA SER A 269 -29.84 5.09 -5.66
C SER A 269 -30.17 6.13 -4.57
N LEU A 270 -29.86 5.86 -3.28
CA LEU A 270 -29.94 6.90 -2.24
C LEU A 270 -29.04 8.09 -2.52
N LEU A 271 -27.80 7.87 -2.96
CA LEU A 271 -26.86 8.94 -3.27
C LEU A 271 -27.33 9.78 -4.47
N SER A 272 -27.89 9.12 -5.48
CA SER A 272 -28.49 9.78 -6.65
C SER A 272 -29.65 10.68 -6.23
N ALA A 273 -30.61 10.13 -5.47
CA ALA A 273 -31.76 10.88 -4.95
C ALA A 273 -31.34 12.04 -4.04
N PHE A 274 -30.35 11.85 -3.17
CA PHE A 274 -29.82 12.91 -2.33
C PHE A 274 -29.23 14.06 -3.15
N ASN A 275 -28.46 13.77 -4.20
CA ASN A 275 -27.90 14.78 -5.09
C ASN A 275 -29.00 15.48 -5.93
N GLY A 276 -30.01 14.73 -6.36
CA GLY A 276 -31.20 15.23 -7.06
C GLY A 276 -32.18 16.01 -6.17
N LYS A 277 -32.03 15.90 -4.84
CA LYS A 277 -32.96 16.38 -3.80
C LYS A 277 -34.34 15.69 -3.87
N ASP A 278 -34.38 14.47 -4.39
CA ASP A 278 -35.58 13.65 -4.49
C ASP A 278 -35.89 12.95 -3.17
N LYS A 279 -37.13 13.09 -2.68
CA LYS A 279 -37.57 12.45 -1.42
C LYS A 279 -38.09 11.02 -1.60
N VAL A 280 -38.39 10.63 -2.84
CA VAL A 280 -38.92 9.31 -3.18
C VAL A 280 -38.11 8.78 -4.35
N ILE A 281 -37.62 7.55 -4.24
CA ILE A 281 -36.96 6.81 -5.32
C ILE A 281 -38.03 5.98 -6.01
N GLU A 282 -38.42 6.40 -7.20
CA GLU A 282 -39.35 5.67 -8.05
C GLU A 282 -38.65 4.55 -8.80
N LEU A 283 -39.42 3.61 -9.35
CA LEU A 283 -38.88 2.48 -10.13
C LEU A 283 -37.94 2.94 -11.26
N GLY A 284 -38.31 4.02 -11.96
CA GLY A 284 -37.47 4.59 -13.03
C GLY A 284 -36.15 5.17 -12.53
N ASP A 285 -36.09 5.67 -11.30
CA ASP A 285 -34.87 6.21 -10.69
C ASP A 285 -33.91 5.09 -10.29
N LEU A 286 -34.48 4.00 -9.75
CA LEU A 286 -33.76 2.79 -9.43
C LEU A 286 -33.14 2.15 -10.68
N GLN A 287 -33.90 2.03 -11.76
CA GLN A 287 -33.44 1.47 -13.04
C GLN A 287 -32.35 2.32 -13.68
N ARG A 288 -32.48 3.65 -13.65
CA ARG A 288 -31.40 4.56 -14.10
C ARG A 288 -30.14 4.41 -13.25
N SER A 289 -30.29 4.32 -11.92
CA SER A 289 -29.17 4.11 -11.01
C SER A 289 -28.45 2.78 -11.26
N LEU A 290 -29.18 1.73 -11.65
CA LEU A 290 -28.62 0.43 -12.04
C LEU A 290 -27.80 0.52 -13.33
N SER A 291 -28.31 1.20 -14.37
CA SER A 291 -27.55 1.47 -15.59
C SER A 291 -26.27 2.26 -15.31
N ASP A 292 -26.35 3.26 -14.42
CA ASP A 292 -25.20 4.04 -13.96
C ASP A 292 -24.20 3.20 -13.17
N VAL A 293 -24.64 2.25 -12.33
CA VAL A 293 -23.74 1.31 -11.62
C VAL A 293 -23.02 0.40 -12.61
N VAL A 294 -23.72 -0.14 -13.62
CA VAL A 294 -23.13 -1.00 -14.65
C VAL A 294 -22.13 -0.22 -15.52
N LEU A 295 -22.43 1.05 -15.86
CA LEU A 295 -21.59 1.90 -16.70
C LEU A 295 -20.42 2.54 -15.94
N LYS A 296 -20.59 2.94 -14.67
CA LYS A 296 -19.55 3.61 -13.85
C LYS A 296 -18.68 2.65 -13.03
N LYS A 297 -19.06 1.38 -12.85
CA LYS A 297 -18.20 0.34 -12.25
C LYS A 297 -17.49 -0.56 -13.26
N ALA A 298 -17.75 -0.42 -14.56
CA ALA A 298 -16.99 -1.15 -15.59
C ALA A 298 -15.52 -0.67 -15.72
N ASP A 299 -15.16 0.43 -15.04
CA ASP A 299 -13.94 1.19 -15.31
C ASP A 299 -12.63 0.65 -14.71
N SER A 300 -12.63 -0.38 -13.86
CA SER A 300 -11.37 -1.05 -13.49
C SER A 300 -11.03 -2.21 -14.43
N GLY A 301 -12.02 -2.93 -14.95
CA GLY A 301 -11.80 -4.12 -15.78
C GLY A 301 -11.55 -3.81 -17.26
N LEU A 302 -12.27 -2.85 -17.85
CA LEU A 302 -12.11 -2.50 -19.28
C LEU A 302 -10.83 -1.71 -19.55
N GLU A 303 -10.45 -0.78 -18.67
CA GLU A 303 -9.16 -0.06 -18.77
C GLU A 303 -7.99 -1.05 -18.62
N GLN A 304 -8.05 -2.01 -17.68
CA GLN A 304 -7.02 -3.05 -17.54
C GLN A 304 -6.90 -3.92 -18.80
N ARG A 305 -8.02 -4.30 -19.41
CA ARG A 305 -8.01 -5.01 -20.70
C ARG A 305 -7.42 -4.16 -21.82
N TYR A 306 -7.70 -2.86 -21.83
CA TYR A 306 -7.16 -1.92 -22.82
C TYR A 306 -5.64 -1.78 -22.70
N LEU A 307 -5.15 -1.52 -21.48
CA LEU A 307 -3.73 -1.42 -21.17
C LEU A 307 -2.98 -2.72 -21.46
N ARG A 308 -3.57 -3.88 -21.13
CA ARG A 308 -3.03 -5.20 -21.49
C ARG A 308 -2.96 -5.42 -22.99
N ALA A 309 -3.99 -5.01 -23.74
CA ALA A 309 -4.04 -5.16 -25.19
C ALA A 309 -2.98 -4.29 -25.90
N ILE A 310 -2.74 -3.06 -25.44
CA ILE A 310 -1.77 -2.16 -26.08
C ILE A 310 -0.32 -2.40 -25.64
N GLY A 311 -0.09 -2.77 -24.38
CA GLY A 311 1.25 -2.82 -23.78
C GLY A 311 1.98 -1.47 -23.91
N HIS A 312 3.26 -1.50 -24.26
CA HIS A 312 4.09 -0.29 -24.49
C HIS A 312 4.25 0.09 -25.96
N SER A 313 3.50 -0.56 -26.87
CA SER A 313 3.67 -0.36 -28.30
C SER A 313 2.70 0.67 -28.85
N THR A 314 3.22 1.85 -29.20
CA THR A 314 2.49 2.90 -29.95
C THR A 314 1.88 2.34 -31.23
N GLN A 315 2.58 1.41 -31.89
CA GLN A 315 2.13 0.76 -33.12
C GLN A 315 0.97 -0.21 -32.88
N ARG A 316 1.02 -0.99 -31.78
CA ARG A 316 -0.07 -1.91 -31.41
C ARG A 316 -1.33 -1.16 -30.99
N GLU A 317 -1.18 -0.08 -30.23
CA GLU A 317 -2.29 0.81 -29.88
C GLU A 317 -2.95 1.40 -31.12
N THR A 318 -2.15 1.87 -32.07
CA THR A 318 -2.64 2.41 -33.35
C THR A 318 -3.45 1.37 -34.12
N VAL A 319 -2.94 0.14 -34.23
CA VAL A 319 -3.66 -0.97 -34.89
C VAL A 319 -4.97 -1.32 -34.17
N LEU A 320 -4.96 -1.52 -32.86
CA LEU A 320 -6.16 -1.87 -32.08
C LEU A 320 -7.28 -0.84 -32.28
N ARG A 321 -6.93 0.45 -32.28
CA ARG A 321 -7.90 1.55 -32.45
C ARG A 321 -8.44 1.65 -33.87
N LEU A 322 -7.59 1.46 -34.89
CA LEU A 322 -8.04 1.42 -36.27
C LEU A 322 -9.03 0.27 -36.50
N PHE A 323 -8.79 -0.90 -35.88
CA PHE A 323 -9.77 -1.99 -35.88
C PHE A 323 -11.07 -1.58 -35.17
N ALA A 324 -11.02 -0.92 -34.00
CA ALA A 324 -12.23 -0.52 -33.29
C ALA A 324 -13.12 0.46 -34.08
N GLN A 325 -12.50 1.36 -34.84
CA GLN A 325 -13.20 2.36 -35.67
C GLN A 325 -13.86 1.75 -36.92
N HIS A 326 -13.26 0.71 -37.50
CA HIS A 326 -13.68 0.15 -38.78
C HIS A 326 -14.44 -1.19 -38.67
N CYS A 327 -14.45 -1.83 -37.49
CA CYS A 327 -15.13 -3.11 -37.26
C CYS A 327 -16.65 -2.95 -37.07
N LYS A 328 -17.45 -3.42 -38.03
CA LYS A 328 -18.93 -3.38 -37.96
C LYS A 328 -19.57 -4.58 -38.69
N PRO A 329 -19.87 -5.72 -38.05
CA PRO A 329 -19.33 -6.29 -36.79
C PRO A 329 -17.99 -7.03 -37.00
N THR A 330 -17.50 -7.08 -38.24
CA THR A 330 -16.16 -7.58 -38.60
C THR A 330 -15.48 -6.54 -39.49
N VAL A 331 -14.15 -6.61 -39.67
CA VAL A 331 -13.40 -5.78 -40.61
C VAL A 331 -12.34 -6.60 -41.33
N HIS A 332 -12.17 -6.33 -42.62
CA HIS A 332 -11.13 -6.92 -43.45
C HIS A 332 -9.79 -6.16 -43.32
N THR A 333 -8.66 -6.86 -43.30
CA THR A 333 -7.34 -6.23 -43.14
C THR A 333 -6.98 -5.26 -44.25
N SER A 334 -7.53 -5.41 -45.46
CA SER A 334 -7.31 -4.44 -46.56
C SER A 334 -7.92 -3.06 -46.29
N VAL A 335 -8.80 -2.93 -45.30
CA VAL A 335 -9.37 -1.64 -44.87
C VAL A 335 -8.46 -0.99 -43.83
N VAL A 336 -7.91 -1.78 -42.91
CA VAL A 336 -7.13 -1.28 -41.77
C VAL A 336 -5.65 -1.12 -42.10
N TYR A 337 -5.04 -2.04 -42.86
CA TYR A 337 -3.59 -2.04 -43.09
C TYR A 337 -3.11 -0.83 -43.88
N PRO A 338 -3.79 -0.38 -44.96
CA PRO A 338 -3.35 0.83 -45.67
C PRO A 338 -3.40 2.08 -44.77
N VAL A 339 -4.38 2.15 -43.87
CA VAL A 339 -4.50 3.26 -42.91
C VAL A 339 -3.44 3.16 -41.82
N ALA A 340 -3.13 1.94 -41.36
CA ALA A 340 -2.04 1.69 -40.40
C ALA A 340 -0.66 2.04 -41.00
N ASP A 341 -0.42 1.68 -42.26
CA ASP A 341 0.81 2.03 -42.99
C ASP A 341 0.94 3.55 -43.16
N ALA A 342 -0.17 4.25 -43.49
CA ALA A 342 -0.20 5.71 -43.54
C ALA A 342 0.07 6.37 -42.18
N GLU A 343 -0.22 5.68 -41.07
CA GLU A 343 0.14 6.09 -39.70
C GLU A 343 1.53 5.60 -39.25
N ALA A 344 2.37 5.14 -40.18
CA ALA A 344 3.73 4.67 -39.94
C ALA A 344 3.82 3.47 -38.96
N VAL A 345 2.83 2.58 -38.98
CA VAL A 345 2.90 1.28 -38.31
C VAL A 345 3.78 0.34 -39.14
N SER A 346 4.85 -0.17 -38.55
CA SER A 346 5.68 -1.19 -39.20
C SER A 346 5.03 -2.56 -39.04
N ASN A 347 4.83 -3.27 -40.16
CA ASN A 347 4.25 -4.61 -40.21
C ASN A 347 2.92 -4.75 -39.43
N PRO A 348 1.81 -4.14 -39.90
CA PRO A 348 0.51 -4.19 -39.23
C PRO A 348 0.05 -5.61 -38.86
N SER A 349 0.36 -6.60 -39.71
CA SER A 349 0.02 -8.01 -39.45
C SER A 349 0.63 -8.61 -38.20
N TYR A 350 1.84 -8.17 -37.82
CA TYR A 350 2.48 -8.60 -36.58
C TYR A 350 1.65 -8.17 -35.36
N TRP A 351 1.18 -6.92 -35.35
CA TRP A 351 0.40 -6.37 -34.25
C TRP A 351 -1.01 -6.97 -34.17
N VAL A 352 -1.63 -7.27 -35.31
CA VAL A 352 -2.88 -8.04 -35.34
C VAL A 352 -2.69 -9.44 -34.75
N ALA A 353 -1.55 -10.09 -35.02
CA ALA A 353 -1.23 -11.39 -34.43
C ALA A 353 -1.03 -11.29 -32.91
N ASP A 354 -0.40 -10.23 -32.41
CA ASP A 354 -0.27 -9.99 -30.97
C ASP A 354 -1.62 -9.80 -30.28
N LEU A 355 -2.53 -9.02 -30.86
CA LEU A 355 -3.86 -8.76 -30.28
C LEU A 355 -4.76 -10.02 -30.21
N GLN A 356 -4.33 -11.14 -30.81
CA GLN A 356 -4.97 -12.45 -30.70
C GLN A 356 -4.35 -13.36 -29.63
N LYS A 357 -3.20 -13.01 -29.05
CA LYS A 357 -2.50 -13.83 -28.05
C LYS A 357 -3.05 -13.60 -26.65
N ASP A 358 -2.97 -14.65 -25.82
CA ASP A 358 -3.39 -14.58 -24.41
C ASP A 358 -2.66 -13.50 -23.61
N ALA A 359 -1.35 -13.35 -23.86
CA ALA A 359 -0.52 -12.32 -23.23
C ALA A 359 -1.11 -10.91 -23.36
N TYR A 360 -1.85 -10.63 -24.44
CA TYR A 360 -2.46 -9.33 -24.75
C TYR A 360 -3.99 -9.34 -24.71
N GLY A 361 -4.58 -10.32 -24.03
CA GLY A 361 -6.02 -10.36 -23.73
C GLY A 361 -6.93 -10.98 -24.81
N GLN A 362 -6.38 -11.38 -25.97
CA GLN A 362 -7.15 -11.97 -27.09
C GLN A 362 -8.35 -11.12 -27.55
N GLU A 363 -8.17 -9.79 -27.56
CA GLU A 363 -9.27 -8.86 -27.78
C GLU A 363 -9.73 -8.79 -29.25
N LEU A 364 -8.86 -9.21 -30.19
CA LEU A 364 -9.23 -9.47 -31.58
C LEU A 364 -9.29 -10.97 -31.88
N LYS A 365 -10.31 -11.40 -32.63
CA LYS A 365 -10.48 -12.78 -33.10
C LYS A 365 -10.58 -12.82 -34.61
N LYS A 366 -9.84 -13.74 -35.24
CA LYS A 366 -9.97 -14.04 -36.66
C LYS A 366 -11.25 -14.82 -36.90
N VAL A 367 -12.19 -14.25 -37.64
CA VAL A 367 -13.49 -14.88 -37.94
C VAL A 367 -13.41 -15.70 -39.23
N LYS A 368 -12.67 -15.20 -40.22
CA LYS A 368 -12.31 -15.90 -41.46
C LYS A 368 -11.03 -15.30 -42.02
N GLU A 369 -10.53 -15.81 -43.14
CA GLU A 369 -9.31 -15.29 -43.74
C GLU A 369 -9.39 -13.77 -43.94
N HIS A 370 -8.37 -13.07 -43.42
CA HIS A 370 -8.26 -11.61 -43.41
C HIS A 370 -9.39 -10.81 -42.74
N HIS A 371 -10.35 -11.45 -42.03
CA HIS A 371 -11.43 -10.77 -41.33
C HIS A 371 -11.36 -10.98 -39.82
N TYR A 372 -11.49 -9.88 -39.07
CA TYR A 372 -11.39 -9.88 -37.61
C TYR A 372 -12.59 -9.19 -36.95
N ALA A 373 -12.93 -9.64 -35.76
CA ALA A 373 -13.93 -9.05 -34.87
C ALA A 373 -13.37 -8.86 -33.47
N PHE A 374 -13.98 -7.94 -32.71
CA PHE A 374 -13.71 -7.83 -31.27
C PHE A 374 -14.37 -8.97 -30.51
N SER A 375 -13.68 -9.48 -29.50
CA SER A 375 -14.21 -10.49 -28.57
C SER A 375 -15.37 -9.96 -27.72
N ASP A 376 -15.43 -8.64 -27.51
CA ASP A 376 -16.42 -7.96 -26.68
C ASP A 376 -16.81 -6.61 -27.32
N PRO A 377 -18.07 -6.42 -27.74
CA PRO A 377 -18.55 -5.16 -28.31
C PRO A 377 -18.46 -3.96 -27.37
N LEU A 378 -18.54 -4.17 -26.05
CA LEU A 378 -18.41 -3.11 -25.05
C LEU A 378 -16.95 -2.63 -24.97
N PHE A 379 -16.00 -3.56 -25.04
CA PHE A 379 -14.58 -3.24 -25.14
C PHE A 379 -14.25 -2.51 -26.45
N GLN A 380 -14.87 -2.90 -27.56
CA GLN A 380 -14.73 -2.17 -28.83
C GLN A 380 -15.23 -0.71 -28.73
N ALA A 381 -16.42 -0.51 -28.17
CA ALA A 381 -16.99 0.83 -27.97
C ALA A 381 -16.10 1.69 -27.06
N TYR A 382 -15.53 1.07 -26.03
CA TYR A 382 -14.56 1.69 -25.15
C TYR A 382 -13.27 2.09 -25.89
N VAL A 383 -12.63 1.19 -26.65
CA VAL A 383 -11.42 1.48 -27.46
C VAL A 383 -11.67 2.63 -28.45
N ALA A 384 -12.86 2.68 -29.06
CA ALA A 384 -13.23 3.72 -30.01
C ALA A 384 -13.44 5.09 -29.36
N ALA A 385 -13.89 5.12 -28.10
CA ALA A 385 -14.23 6.34 -27.36
C ALA A 385 -13.07 6.92 -26.53
N THR A 386 -12.10 6.10 -26.11
CA THR A 386 -10.97 6.51 -25.25
C THR A 386 -9.87 7.20 -26.07
N PRO A 387 -9.10 8.19 -25.58
CA PRO A 387 -7.95 8.80 -26.29
C PRO A 387 -6.69 7.90 -26.41
N ARG A 388 -5.70 8.24 -27.25
CA ARG A 388 -4.40 7.52 -27.33
C ARG A 388 -3.61 7.70 -26.03
N ARG A 389 -2.89 6.65 -25.60
CA ARG A 389 -2.06 6.64 -24.38
C ARG A 389 -0.57 6.86 -24.64
N LEU A 390 -0.06 6.54 -25.83
CA LEU A 390 1.38 6.66 -26.15
C LEU A 390 1.67 7.71 -27.26
N THR A 391 2.73 8.52 -27.11
CA THR A 391 3.20 9.56 -28.08
C THR A 391 4.71 9.41 -28.43
N LYS A 392 5.17 9.96 -29.58
CA LYS A 392 6.53 9.75 -30.16
C LYS A 392 7.55 10.90 -29.94
N ASP A 393 8.85 10.52 -29.95
CA ASP A 393 10.14 11.28 -30.12
C ASP A 393 10.89 11.72 -28.83
N ARG A 394 12.25 11.73 -28.70
CA ARG A 394 13.40 11.57 -29.64
C ARG A 394 14.75 11.28 -28.91
N GLU A 395 15.74 10.84 -29.69
CA GLU A 395 17.09 10.32 -29.37
C GLU A 395 18.10 11.30 -28.74
N SER A 396 19.09 10.77 -28.00
CA SER A 396 20.21 11.46 -27.35
C SER A 396 21.52 11.35 -28.15
N LEU A 397 22.26 12.46 -28.28
CA LEU A 397 23.66 12.50 -28.73
C LEU A 397 24.61 12.62 -27.54
N THR A 398 25.72 11.90 -27.63
CA THR A 398 26.89 11.92 -26.74
C THR A 398 27.83 13.07 -27.08
N ASP A 399 28.55 13.61 -26.09
CA ASP A 399 30.00 13.84 -26.19
C ASP A 399 30.63 14.15 -24.82
N GLU A 400 31.88 13.74 -24.70
CA GLU A 400 32.69 13.66 -23.48
C GLU A 400 33.85 14.68 -23.53
N GLN A 401 34.33 15.08 -22.33
CA GLN A 401 35.66 15.66 -21.99
C GLN A 401 35.92 17.17 -22.14
N ASN A 402 36.09 17.84 -20.99
CA ASN A 402 37.37 18.41 -20.54
C ASN A 402 37.28 18.85 -19.08
N ALA A 403 38.26 18.48 -18.25
CA ALA A 403 38.40 18.89 -16.87
C ALA A 403 39.68 19.69 -16.69
N ASP A 404 39.56 20.92 -16.20
CA ASP A 404 40.61 21.59 -15.44
C ASP A 404 40.02 22.49 -14.34
N SER A 405 40.53 22.32 -13.13
CA SER A 405 40.45 23.14 -11.90
C SER A 405 39.22 24.02 -11.58
N SER A 406 37.99 23.50 -11.72
CA SER A 406 36.78 24.14 -11.14
C SER A 406 36.48 23.64 -9.72
N ALA A 407 36.15 24.54 -8.78
CA ALA A 407 35.58 24.19 -7.47
C ALA A 407 34.39 23.21 -7.63
N CYS A 408 34.40 22.13 -6.86
CA CYS A 408 33.58 20.95 -7.12
C CYS A 408 33.15 20.30 -5.80
N VAL A 409 31.87 19.96 -5.67
CA VAL A 409 31.34 19.19 -4.53
C VAL A 409 30.74 17.90 -5.04
N GLU A 410 31.12 16.79 -4.44
CA GLU A 410 30.61 15.45 -4.76
C GLU A 410 29.69 14.93 -3.66
N ILE A 411 28.49 14.48 -4.06
CA ILE A 411 27.44 13.97 -3.19
C ILE A 411 27.13 12.54 -3.60
N ILE A 412 27.22 11.60 -2.66
CA ILE A 412 26.64 10.27 -2.83
C ILE A 412 25.23 10.31 -2.25
N HIS A 413 24.24 10.06 -3.09
CA HIS A 413 22.82 10.06 -2.75
C HIS A 413 22.29 8.63 -2.80
N MET A 414 21.90 8.13 -1.63
CA MET A 414 21.26 6.84 -1.43
C MET A 414 19.88 7.05 -0.79
N SER A 415 18.97 6.11 -1.01
CA SER A 415 17.60 6.19 -0.50
C SER A 415 16.96 4.81 -0.50
N ASP A 416 15.90 4.64 0.30
CA ASP A 416 15.06 3.46 0.29
C ASP A 416 15.93 2.19 0.46
N LEU A 417 16.64 2.18 1.59
CA LEU A 417 17.55 1.11 1.99
C LEU A 417 16.77 -0.05 2.59
N HIS A 418 15.70 0.22 3.34
CA HIS A 418 14.82 -0.80 3.92
C HIS A 418 15.52 -1.84 4.80
N PHE A 419 16.57 -1.44 5.56
CA PHE A 419 17.22 -2.34 6.53
C PHE A 419 16.16 -3.09 7.36
N GLY A 420 16.17 -4.42 7.32
CA GLY A 420 15.06 -5.26 7.76
C GLY A 420 14.78 -6.40 6.78
N GLN A 421 13.55 -6.93 6.79
CA GLN A 421 13.15 -8.01 5.87
C GLN A 421 13.11 -7.58 4.41
N GLY A 422 12.78 -6.32 4.12
CA GLY A 422 12.80 -5.80 2.76
C GLY A 422 14.19 -5.38 2.27
N HIS A 423 15.24 -5.53 3.08
CA HIS A 423 16.59 -5.18 2.65
C HIS A 423 17.16 -6.25 1.72
N TYR A 424 17.41 -5.91 0.48
CA TYR A 424 18.00 -6.78 -0.53
C TYR A 424 19.29 -7.45 -0.05
N PHE A 425 20.21 -6.72 0.59
CA PHE A 425 21.46 -7.32 1.06
C PHE A 425 21.28 -8.17 2.34
N SER A 426 20.07 -8.18 2.92
CA SER A 426 19.65 -9.17 3.92
C SER A 426 18.84 -10.32 3.32
N ASP A 427 18.14 -10.09 2.19
CA ASP A 427 17.19 -10.99 1.51
C ASP A 427 17.42 -11.06 -0.02
N ILE A 428 18.18 -12.07 -0.47
CA ILE A 428 18.19 -12.58 -1.87
C ILE A 428 17.87 -14.09 -1.77
N PRO A 429 16.97 -14.63 -2.61
CA PRO A 429 15.87 -15.48 -2.14
C PRO A 429 16.06 -17.00 -2.25
N HIS A 430 15.33 -17.72 -1.38
CA HIS A 430 14.76 -19.06 -1.56
C HIS A 430 15.71 -20.28 -1.74
N ALA A 431 15.83 -21.05 -0.65
CA ALA A 431 15.85 -22.52 -0.66
C ALA A 431 16.85 -23.24 -1.60
N ARG A 432 18.01 -23.63 -1.02
CA ARG A 432 18.97 -24.68 -1.47
C ARG A 432 20.27 -24.23 -2.18
N ASP A 433 20.78 -23.03 -1.94
CA ASP A 433 21.98 -22.61 -2.71
C ASP A 433 23.32 -22.96 -2.04
N GLY A 434 23.33 -23.28 -0.74
CA GLY A 434 24.56 -23.70 -0.06
C GLY A 434 25.69 -22.66 -0.01
N ILE A 435 25.40 -21.38 -0.32
CA ILE A 435 26.38 -20.29 -0.32
C ILE A 435 26.72 -19.88 1.12
N PRO A 436 27.98 -19.99 1.57
CA PRO A 436 28.44 -19.52 2.87
C PRO A 436 28.15 -18.04 3.11
N GLN A 437 27.88 -17.66 4.37
CA GLN A 437 27.60 -16.27 4.75
C GLN A 437 28.71 -15.28 4.34
N ALA A 438 29.96 -15.75 4.21
CA ALA A 438 31.11 -14.95 3.78
C ALA A 438 31.07 -14.55 2.28
N ASP A 439 30.27 -15.25 1.47
CA ASP A 439 30.19 -15.05 0.02
C ASP A 439 28.93 -14.24 -0.38
N LYS A 440 28.21 -13.69 0.59
CA LYS A 440 27.04 -12.83 0.34
C LYS A 440 27.48 -11.42 -0.03
N ILE A 441 26.83 -10.84 -1.03
CA ILE A 441 27.04 -9.45 -1.42
C ILE A 441 26.50 -8.55 -0.30
N GLU A 442 27.36 -7.70 0.25
CA GLU A 442 26.99 -6.70 1.26
C GLU A 442 26.95 -5.30 0.63
N LEU A 443 26.08 -4.43 1.14
CA LEU A 443 25.96 -3.05 0.63
C LEU A 443 27.30 -2.30 0.75
N ALA A 444 27.92 -2.33 1.93
CA ALA A 444 29.16 -1.62 2.18
C ALA A 444 30.31 -2.17 1.32
N GLY A 445 30.46 -3.50 1.24
CA GLY A 445 31.49 -4.15 0.43
C GLY A 445 31.33 -3.91 -1.07
N SER A 446 30.10 -4.04 -1.61
CA SER A 446 29.84 -3.77 -3.03
C SER A 446 30.03 -2.29 -3.39
N PHE A 447 29.61 -1.38 -2.52
CA PHE A 447 29.84 0.06 -2.70
C PHE A 447 31.33 0.41 -2.65
N GLU A 448 32.08 -0.16 -1.71
CA GLU A 448 33.53 0.03 -1.59
C GLU A 448 34.26 -0.36 -2.87
N LEU A 449 33.89 -1.49 -3.49
CA LEU A 449 34.50 -1.95 -4.74
C LEU A 449 34.38 -0.88 -5.83
N VAL A 450 33.15 -0.41 -6.10
CA VAL A 450 32.92 0.63 -7.13
C VAL A 450 33.53 1.96 -6.75
N ALA A 451 33.49 2.34 -5.47
CA ALA A 451 34.10 3.58 -4.98
C ALA A 451 35.61 3.60 -5.19
N ASN A 452 36.29 2.47 -4.98
CA ASN A 452 37.72 2.34 -5.23
C ASN A 452 38.04 2.32 -6.73
N THR A 453 37.26 1.59 -7.53
CA THR A 453 37.46 1.51 -8.99
C THR A 453 37.27 2.86 -9.68
N GLU A 454 36.22 3.60 -9.30
CA GLU A 454 35.85 4.90 -9.88
C GLU A 454 36.46 6.08 -9.11
N LYS A 455 37.24 5.81 -8.05
CA LYS A 455 37.92 6.79 -7.19
C LYS A 455 36.96 7.87 -6.67
N PHE A 456 35.91 7.44 -5.98
CA PHE A 456 34.97 8.36 -5.35
C PHE A 456 35.67 9.16 -4.24
N ASP A 457 35.42 10.47 -4.23
CA ASP A 457 35.94 11.39 -3.23
C ASP A 457 34.82 12.36 -2.82
N PHE A 458 33.79 11.80 -2.18
CA PHE A 458 32.55 12.52 -1.93
C PHE A 458 32.60 13.36 -0.65
N ASP A 459 32.18 14.61 -0.73
CA ASP A 459 32.08 15.52 0.42
C ASP A 459 30.86 15.22 1.28
N VAL A 460 29.78 14.71 0.67
CA VAL A 460 28.48 14.54 1.33
C VAL A 460 27.92 13.14 1.08
N PHE A 461 27.44 12.51 2.14
CA PHE A 461 26.64 11.29 2.08
C PHE A 461 25.19 11.59 2.46
N ALA A 462 24.31 11.62 1.47
CA ALA A 462 22.91 11.98 1.60
C ALA A 462 22.02 10.72 1.61
N LEU A 463 21.23 10.56 2.67
CA LEU A 463 20.25 9.48 2.84
C LEU A 463 18.82 10.05 2.91
N THR A 464 18.05 9.86 1.83
CA THR A 464 16.73 10.50 1.67
C THR A 464 15.54 9.62 2.08
N GLY A 465 15.62 9.00 3.26
CA GLY A 465 14.51 8.28 3.90
C GLY A 465 14.36 6.81 3.51
N ASP A 466 13.45 6.16 4.23
CA ASP A 466 13.20 4.72 4.26
C ASP A 466 14.50 3.94 4.46
N ILE A 467 15.22 4.34 5.51
CA ILE A 467 16.47 3.72 5.95
C ILE A 467 16.19 2.30 6.45
N THR A 468 15.09 2.13 7.16
CA THR A 468 14.62 0.88 7.75
C THR A 468 13.31 0.42 7.13
N GLN A 469 12.94 -0.86 7.32
CA GLN A 469 11.65 -1.39 6.85
C GLN A 469 10.49 -1.00 7.77
N ARG A 470 10.72 -0.93 9.09
CA ARG A 470 9.65 -0.82 10.11
C ARG A 470 10.01 0.11 11.26
N GLY A 471 11.07 0.90 11.16
CA GLY A 471 11.52 1.81 12.21
C GLY A 471 12.00 1.08 13.47
N LEU A 472 12.48 -0.17 13.37
CA LEU A 472 12.95 -0.90 14.53
C LEU A 472 14.36 -0.46 14.94
N SER A 473 14.63 -0.38 16.24
CA SER A 473 15.97 -0.05 16.75
C SER A 473 17.05 -1.04 16.29
N SER A 474 16.70 -2.31 16.03
CA SER A 474 17.61 -3.31 15.46
C SER A 474 17.93 -3.02 13.99
N GLU A 475 16.93 -2.64 13.19
CA GLU A 475 17.08 -2.26 11.79
C GLU A 475 17.97 -1.03 11.67
N PHE A 476 17.73 -0.02 12.50
CA PHE A 476 18.58 1.17 12.59
C PHE A 476 20.01 0.86 13.03
N LYS A 477 20.21 -0.11 13.94
CA LYS A 477 21.57 -0.55 14.32
C LYS A 477 22.30 -1.19 13.13
N SER A 478 21.61 -2.03 12.35
CA SER A 478 22.18 -2.62 11.12
C SER A 478 22.52 -1.53 10.10
N ALA A 479 21.61 -0.58 9.89
CA ALA A 479 21.85 0.56 9.02
C ALA A 479 23.06 1.39 9.49
N ALA A 480 23.18 1.66 10.79
CA ALA A 480 24.29 2.41 11.35
C ALA A 480 25.62 1.68 11.17
N SER A 481 25.63 0.35 11.28
CA SER A 481 26.81 -0.47 11.02
C SER A 481 27.28 -0.30 9.57
N ALA A 482 26.37 -0.47 8.60
CA ALA A 482 26.69 -0.36 7.19
C ALA A 482 27.13 1.06 6.79
N VAL A 483 26.46 2.10 7.30
CA VAL A 483 26.83 3.50 7.04
C VAL A 483 28.19 3.83 7.64
N ASN A 484 28.46 3.41 8.88
CA ASN A 484 29.77 3.62 9.49
C ASN A 484 30.87 2.86 8.74
N GLU A 485 30.59 1.67 8.23
CA GLU A 485 31.53 0.89 7.44
C GLU A 485 31.89 1.60 6.12
N ILE A 486 30.88 2.09 5.38
CA ILE A 486 31.07 2.90 4.16
C ILE A 486 31.95 4.13 4.45
N ILE A 487 31.71 4.81 5.58
CA ILE A 487 32.47 6.01 5.97
C ILE A 487 33.89 5.66 6.43
N GLN A 488 34.06 4.63 7.27
CA GLN A 488 35.35 4.24 7.83
C GLN A 488 36.31 3.74 6.75
N LYS A 489 35.82 3.00 5.76
CA LYS A 489 36.63 2.50 4.65
C LYS A 489 37.11 3.60 3.70
N ARG A 490 36.47 4.77 3.72
CA ARG A 490 36.95 5.99 3.05
C ARG A 490 38.01 6.75 3.85
N VAL A 491 38.33 6.36 5.10
CA VAL A 491 39.37 7.00 5.93
C VAL A 491 40.78 6.61 5.44
N THR A 492 41.05 6.98 4.19
CA THR A 492 42.37 7.20 3.65
C THR A 492 42.28 8.57 2.98
N GLN A 493 42.97 9.57 3.53
CA GLN A 493 43.05 10.99 3.10
C GLN A 493 42.05 11.97 3.78
N ASP A 494 42.54 12.62 4.84
CA ASP A 494 42.27 13.98 5.37
C ASP A 494 40.85 14.58 5.54
N SER A 495 39.74 13.96 5.11
CA SER A 495 38.40 14.48 5.42
C SER A 495 37.29 13.41 5.54
N VAL A 496 36.44 13.56 6.56
CA VAL A 496 35.25 12.70 6.78
C VAL A 496 34.07 13.37 6.06
N PRO A 497 33.27 12.63 5.27
CA PRO A 497 32.13 13.22 4.56
C PRO A 497 31.05 13.69 5.54
N GLU A 498 30.35 14.76 5.18
CA GLU A 498 29.19 15.23 5.92
C GLU A 498 27.99 14.32 5.65
N ILE A 499 27.37 13.81 6.72
CA ILE A 499 26.20 12.92 6.61
C ILE A 499 24.94 13.75 6.74
N ILE A 500 24.04 13.65 5.77
CA ILE A 500 22.74 14.33 5.79
C ILE A 500 21.65 13.28 5.71
N LEU A 501 20.80 13.24 6.75
CA LEU A 501 19.77 12.23 6.92
C LEU A 501 18.38 12.87 6.85
N VAL A 502 17.44 12.15 6.26
CA VAL A 502 16.02 12.46 6.25
C VAL A 502 15.28 11.18 6.64
N PRO A 503 14.25 11.23 7.51
CA PRO A 503 13.39 10.07 7.75
C PRO A 503 12.37 9.89 6.62
N GLY A 504 12.09 8.64 6.26
CA GLY A 504 10.95 8.26 5.43
C GLY A 504 9.76 7.72 6.24
N ASN A 505 8.73 7.25 5.55
CA ASN A 505 7.54 6.70 6.20
C ASN A 505 7.76 5.32 6.83
N HIS A 506 8.72 4.53 6.35
CA HIS A 506 9.13 3.26 6.96
C HIS A 506 10.05 3.44 8.17
N ASP A 507 10.61 4.64 8.37
CA ASP A 507 11.44 4.98 9.53
C ASP A 507 10.63 5.29 10.79
N VAL A 508 9.30 5.34 10.66
CA VAL A 508 8.35 5.47 11.79
C VAL A 508 8.01 4.10 12.34
N ASN A 509 8.27 3.90 13.63
CA ASN A 509 7.85 2.71 14.33
C ASN A 509 6.37 2.77 14.69
N TRP A 510 5.52 2.26 13.80
CA TRP A 510 4.08 2.26 13.97
C TRP A 510 3.61 1.46 15.19
N ALA A 511 4.35 0.42 15.61
CA ALA A 511 4.02 -0.31 16.83
C ALA A 511 4.16 0.55 18.08
N LEU A 512 5.24 1.34 18.17
CA LEU A 512 5.41 2.33 19.26
C LEU A 512 4.36 3.44 19.18
N GLN A 513 4.11 3.95 17.98
CA GLN A 513 3.12 5.01 17.77
C GLN A 513 1.68 4.57 18.12
N ASN A 514 1.33 3.32 17.81
CA ASN A 514 0.02 2.76 18.11
C ASN A 514 -0.12 2.39 19.60
N ALA A 515 0.99 2.12 20.30
CA ALA A 515 0.99 1.88 21.74
C ALA A 515 0.76 3.17 22.56
N ASP A 516 1.14 4.33 22.03
CA ASP A 516 0.86 5.65 22.62
C ASP A 516 0.42 6.65 21.52
N PRO A 517 -0.85 6.62 21.11
CA PRO A 517 -1.37 7.48 20.04
C PRO A 517 -1.40 8.98 20.38
N GLU A 518 -1.33 9.34 21.66
CA GLU A 518 -1.31 10.74 22.10
C GLU A 518 0.08 11.37 21.93
N SER A 519 1.13 10.55 21.97
CA SER A 519 2.48 11.01 21.70
C SER A 519 2.70 11.26 20.22
N LYS A 520 3.12 12.48 19.87
CA LYS A 520 3.41 12.87 18.48
C LYS A 520 4.77 12.39 17.98
N SER A 521 5.69 12.00 18.87
CA SER A 521 7.09 11.75 18.52
C SER A 521 7.56 10.32 18.81
N ILE A 522 6.80 9.49 19.53
CA ILE A 522 7.29 8.19 20.03
C ILE A 522 7.66 7.23 18.90
N GLY A 523 6.93 7.25 17.78
CA GLY A 523 7.24 6.42 16.61
C GLY A 523 8.60 6.75 15.97
N PHE A 524 9.07 8.00 16.09
CA PHE A 524 10.35 8.45 15.57
C PHE A 524 11.52 8.27 16.54
N GLN A 525 11.27 7.83 17.78
CA GLN A 525 12.32 7.71 18.78
C GLN A 525 13.51 6.83 18.33
N PRO A 526 13.29 5.67 17.66
CA PRO A 526 14.40 4.88 17.11
C PRO A 526 15.20 5.63 16.04
N TYR A 527 14.54 6.37 15.14
CA TYR A 527 15.19 7.22 14.14
C TYR A 527 16.03 8.33 14.78
N VAL A 528 15.49 9.01 15.81
CA VAL A 528 16.21 10.05 16.55
C VAL A 528 17.49 9.49 17.16
N THR A 529 17.43 8.32 17.80
CA THR A 529 18.61 7.64 18.36
C THR A 529 19.62 7.27 17.29
N PHE A 530 19.17 6.71 16.16
CA PHE A 530 20.00 6.39 15.01
C PHE A 530 20.72 7.62 14.44
N ARG A 531 19.97 8.66 14.10
CA ARG A 531 20.49 9.89 13.51
C ARG A 531 21.50 10.57 14.44
N ASN A 532 21.20 10.63 15.74
CA ASN A 532 22.12 11.18 16.75
C ASN A 532 23.42 10.40 16.89
N SER A 533 23.44 9.11 16.55
CA SER A 533 24.65 8.29 16.57
C SER A 533 25.60 8.55 15.39
N LEU A 534 25.06 9.02 14.25
CA LEU A 534 25.81 9.31 13.03
C LEU A 534 26.15 10.79 12.89
N VAL A 535 25.19 11.69 13.13
CA VAL A 535 25.34 13.14 12.91
C VAL A 535 25.70 13.84 14.21
N ARG A 536 26.96 14.26 14.34
CA ARG A 536 27.51 14.82 15.58
C ARG A 536 27.35 16.34 15.73
N ARG A 537 27.17 17.08 14.62
CA ARG A 537 27.11 18.56 14.61
C ARG A 537 25.94 19.12 15.43
N GLN A 538 24.83 18.39 15.47
CA GLN A 538 23.62 18.76 16.17
C GLN A 538 23.00 17.49 16.74
N GLN A 539 22.31 17.58 17.87
CA GLN A 539 21.60 16.45 18.48
C GLN A 539 20.12 16.81 18.59
N PHE A 540 19.26 15.88 18.19
CA PHE A 540 17.84 15.98 18.42
C PHE A 540 17.51 15.59 19.85
N ALA A 541 16.61 16.34 20.49
CA ALA A 541 16.02 15.93 21.76
C ALA A 541 15.22 14.64 21.56
N ALA A 542 15.14 13.80 22.60
CA ALA A 542 14.43 12.51 22.50
C ALA A 542 12.94 12.70 22.12
N ASN A 543 12.27 13.68 22.74
CA ASN A 543 10.87 14.02 22.51
C ASN A 543 10.67 15.14 21.47
N LEU A 544 11.58 15.26 20.49
CA LEU A 544 11.45 16.28 19.46
C LEU A 544 10.18 16.02 18.62
N GLU A 545 9.36 17.05 18.48
CA GLU A 545 8.15 16.98 17.64
C GLU A 545 8.53 16.74 16.17
N PRO A 546 7.79 15.91 15.39
CA PRO A 546 8.12 15.60 14.00
C PRO A 546 8.34 16.82 13.10
N GLU A 547 7.55 17.88 13.25
CA GLU A 547 7.67 19.16 12.51
C GLU A 547 8.99 19.91 12.78
N ARG A 548 9.69 19.57 13.87
CA ARG A 548 10.96 20.17 14.26
C ARG A 548 12.16 19.28 13.91
N MET A 549 11.93 18.12 13.30
CA MET A 549 12.97 17.22 12.79
C MET A 549 13.48 17.65 11.40
N TYR A 550 13.78 18.94 11.24
CA TYR A 550 14.44 19.50 10.05
C TYR A 550 15.82 20.01 10.43
N GLU A 551 16.74 20.08 9.47
CA GLU A 551 18.09 20.62 9.70
C GLU A 551 18.50 21.56 8.58
N VAL A 552 19.31 22.55 8.95
CA VAL A 552 19.90 23.51 8.01
C VAL A 552 21.41 23.52 8.21
N PHE A 553 22.14 23.13 7.17
CA PHE A 553 23.60 23.19 7.14
C PHE A 553 24.04 24.22 6.11
N ALA A 554 24.94 25.13 6.49
CA ALA A 554 25.61 26.05 5.58
C ALA A 554 27.10 25.75 5.65
N LEU A 555 27.66 25.21 4.57
CA LEU A 555 28.98 24.59 4.53
C LEU A 555 29.81 25.17 3.38
N GLU A 556 31.12 25.21 3.58
CA GLU A 556 32.08 25.44 2.52
C GLU A 556 32.76 24.11 2.20
N LEU A 557 32.45 23.53 1.05
CA LEU A 557 32.91 22.20 0.61
C LEU A 557 33.52 22.34 -0.78
N GLY A 558 34.69 21.75 -1.02
CA GLY A 558 35.32 21.76 -2.36
C GLY A 558 35.49 23.15 -3.00
N GLY A 559 35.60 24.21 -2.18
CA GLY A 559 35.66 25.62 -2.62
C GLY A 559 34.31 26.27 -2.97
N LEU A 560 33.19 25.60 -2.69
CA LEU A 560 31.83 26.07 -2.91
C LEU A 560 31.09 26.31 -1.60
N LYS A 561 30.27 27.37 -1.55
CA LYS A 561 29.31 27.61 -0.48
C LYS A 561 28.00 26.86 -0.79
N VAL A 562 27.75 25.78 -0.06
CA VAL A 562 26.58 24.91 -0.25
C VAL A 562 25.75 24.90 1.02
N ALA A 563 24.45 25.14 0.87
CA ALA A 563 23.50 25.07 1.96
C ALA A 563 22.54 23.89 1.73
N PHE A 564 22.42 23.04 2.73
CA PHE A 564 21.53 21.89 2.72
C PHE A 564 20.38 22.11 3.68
N VAL A 565 19.17 21.76 3.26
CA VAL A 565 17.99 21.73 4.12
C VAL A 565 17.36 20.35 4.05
N SER A 566 17.41 19.60 5.15
CA SER A 566 16.70 18.33 5.29
C SER A 566 15.34 18.58 5.93
N PHE A 567 14.27 18.17 5.25
CA PHE A 567 12.90 18.27 5.73
C PHE A 567 12.37 16.89 6.12
N ASN A 568 11.76 16.79 7.29
CA ASN A 568 10.92 15.64 7.63
C ASN A 568 9.61 15.75 6.84
N SER A 569 9.45 14.88 5.85
CA SER A 569 8.21 14.78 5.06
C SER A 569 7.24 13.72 5.59
N ALA A 570 7.56 13.06 6.71
CA ALA A 570 6.77 12.02 7.36
C ALA A 570 5.98 12.56 8.59
N VAL A 571 5.66 13.87 8.63
CA VAL A 571 5.11 14.53 9.83
C VAL A 571 3.66 14.14 10.14
N LEU A 572 2.81 14.01 9.11
CA LEU A 572 1.37 13.77 9.25
C LEU A 572 0.91 12.46 8.60
N ILE A 573 1.86 11.58 8.29
CA ILE A 573 1.53 10.27 7.75
C ILE A 573 0.75 9.47 8.80
N LYS A 574 -0.12 8.59 8.33
CA LYS A 574 -0.79 7.58 9.16
C LYS A 574 -0.32 6.21 8.66
N GLU A 575 -0.43 5.18 9.48
CA GLU A 575 -0.14 3.82 9.03
C GLU A 575 -0.97 3.50 7.77
N GLY A 576 -0.28 3.22 6.66
CA GLY A 576 -0.89 2.98 5.34
C GLY A 576 -1.16 4.22 4.47
N ASP A 577 -0.97 5.45 4.96
CA ASP A 577 -1.00 6.67 4.14
C ASP A 577 0.43 7.08 3.76
N GLY A 578 0.88 6.67 2.58
CA GLY A 578 2.21 6.98 2.04
C GLY A 578 2.35 8.40 1.48
N ARG A 579 1.37 9.28 1.65
CA ARG A 579 1.47 10.66 1.18
C ARG A 579 2.26 11.49 2.18
N GLY A 580 3.41 12.00 1.74
CA GLY A 580 4.21 12.90 2.56
C GLY A 580 3.52 14.23 2.86
N TYR A 581 4.05 14.92 3.88
CA TYR A 581 3.69 16.27 4.25
C TYR A 581 4.85 16.95 5.00
N ILE A 582 5.25 18.15 4.58
CA ILE A 582 6.25 18.97 5.30
C ILE A 582 5.56 19.97 6.23
N GLY A 583 4.55 20.66 5.73
CA GLY A 583 3.78 21.66 6.46
C GLY A 583 4.42 23.05 6.48
N ALA A 584 3.56 24.07 6.49
CA ALA A 584 3.98 25.47 6.41
C ALA A 584 4.85 25.92 7.59
N SER A 585 4.60 25.38 8.79
CA SER A 585 5.39 25.69 10.00
C SER A 585 6.86 25.27 9.83
N GLN A 586 7.10 23.99 9.54
CA GLN A 586 8.43 23.44 9.27
C GLN A 586 9.11 24.18 8.12
N LEU A 587 8.41 24.35 6.99
CA LEU A 587 8.94 25.01 5.81
C LEU A 587 9.39 26.45 6.10
N ASN A 588 8.57 27.24 6.79
CA ASN A 588 8.91 28.63 7.11
C ASN A 588 10.08 28.70 8.10
N ASN A 589 10.08 27.86 9.13
CA ASN A 589 11.16 27.83 10.11
C ASN A 589 12.51 27.50 9.45
N ALA A 590 12.54 26.47 8.60
CA ALA A 590 13.76 26.07 7.90
C ALA A 590 14.23 27.15 6.91
N LEU A 591 13.32 27.80 6.18
CA LEU A 591 13.68 28.86 5.23
C LEU A 591 14.18 30.13 5.92
N HIS A 592 13.60 30.49 7.08
CA HIS A 592 14.12 31.59 7.89
C HIS A 592 15.53 31.28 8.42
N GLU A 593 15.72 30.09 8.99
CA GLU A 593 17.03 29.67 9.48
C GLU A 593 18.08 29.58 8.36
N LEU A 594 17.67 29.15 7.17
CA LEU A 594 18.52 29.16 5.98
C LEU A 594 18.93 30.59 5.59
N ALA A 595 17.98 31.53 5.56
CA ALA A 595 18.28 32.92 5.25
C ALA A 595 19.27 33.52 6.26
N ASP A 596 19.06 33.26 7.55
CA ASP A 596 19.94 33.73 8.62
C ASP A 596 21.37 33.16 8.49
N ARG A 597 21.51 31.88 8.12
CA ARG A 597 22.82 31.23 7.96
C ARG A 597 23.54 31.61 6.68
N CYS A 598 22.82 31.84 5.58
CA CYS A 598 23.41 32.16 4.28
C CYS A 598 23.79 33.65 4.15
N GLY A 599 23.00 34.57 4.71
CA GLY A 599 23.18 36.01 4.46
C GLY A 599 23.18 36.35 2.95
N ASP A 600 23.90 37.40 2.56
CA ASP A 600 23.93 37.94 1.18
C ASP A 600 24.90 37.20 0.22
N GLY A 601 25.33 35.98 0.56
CA GLY A 601 26.28 35.21 -0.26
C GLY A 601 25.63 34.49 -1.45
N ALA A 602 26.41 34.19 -2.48
CA ALA A 602 26.02 33.24 -3.53
C ALA A 602 26.13 31.80 -2.99
N TRP A 603 24.98 31.21 -2.60
CA TRP A 603 24.89 29.86 -2.04
C TRP A 603 24.21 28.89 -2.99
N ILE A 604 24.78 27.70 -3.15
CA ILE A 604 24.10 26.58 -3.79
C ILE A 604 23.17 25.95 -2.75
N LYS A 605 21.86 26.09 -2.93
CA LYS A 605 20.87 25.57 -1.98
C LYS A 605 20.32 24.22 -2.46
N VAL A 606 20.42 23.21 -1.60
CA VAL A 606 20.00 21.83 -1.85
C VAL A 606 18.94 21.43 -0.82
N ALA A 607 17.77 20.99 -1.26
CA ALA A 607 16.72 20.48 -0.39
C ALA A 607 16.70 18.95 -0.42
N LEU A 608 16.47 18.33 0.73
CA LEU A 608 16.32 16.88 0.86
C LEU A 608 15.01 16.58 1.60
N PHE A 609 14.24 15.64 1.07
CA PHE A 609 13.06 15.07 1.71
C PHE A 609 12.79 13.70 1.12
N HIS A 610 11.96 12.88 1.76
CA HIS A 610 11.70 11.52 1.28
C HIS A 610 10.65 11.48 0.16
N HIS A 611 9.49 12.10 0.38
CA HIS A 611 8.36 12.06 -0.56
C HIS A 611 8.52 13.06 -1.70
N HIS A 612 8.14 12.67 -2.91
CA HIS A 612 8.36 13.46 -4.13
C HIS A 612 7.43 14.68 -4.26
N ILE A 613 7.93 15.72 -4.93
CA ILE A 613 7.23 16.98 -5.23
C ILE A 613 6.84 17.15 -6.71
N VAL A 614 7.22 16.18 -7.53
CA VAL A 614 6.86 16.08 -8.94
C VAL A 614 6.36 14.67 -9.24
N PRO A 615 5.34 14.51 -10.10
CA PRO A 615 4.86 13.21 -10.53
C PRO A 615 5.96 12.25 -10.99
N VAL A 616 6.04 11.07 -10.39
CA VAL A 616 6.91 9.99 -10.92
C VAL A 616 6.11 9.25 -12.00
N VAL A 617 6.13 9.80 -13.21
CA VAL A 617 5.21 9.53 -14.34
C VAL A 617 4.96 8.04 -14.59
N SER A 618 5.98 7.19 -14.49
CA SER A 618 5.84 5.74 -14.72
C SER A 618 4.99 5.01 -13.68
N ILE A 619 4.90 5.53 -12.45
CA ILE A 619 4.23 4.87 -11.32
C ILE A 619 2.84 5.44 -11.10
N GLU A 620 2.68 6.76 -11.18
CA GLU A 620 1.38 7.41 -10.93
C GLU A 620 0.37 7.07 -12.02
N ALA A 621 0.86 6.82 -13.25
CA ALA A 621 0.07 6.25 -14.33
C ALA A 621 -0.28 4.76 -14.12
N GLN A 622 0.52 4.00 -13.36
CA GLN A 622 0.33 2.56 -13.11
C GLN A 622 -0.52 2.27 -11.86
N LEU A 623 -0.40 3.09 -10.80
CA LEU A 623 -1.07 2.87 -9.52
C LEU A 623 -2.42 3.60 -9.41
N GLY A 624 -2.70 4.59 -10.27
CA GLY A 624 -3.92 5.41 -10.20
C GLY A 624 -4.09 6.16 -8.87
N GLN A 625 -3.03 6.20 -8.06
CA GLN A 625 -2.98 6.85 -6.76
C GLN A 625 -1.88 7.91 -6.80
N ASP A 626 -2.30 9.16 -6.66
CA ASP A 626 -1.38 10.27 -6.43
C ASP A 626 -0.81 10.15 -5.02
N GLN A 627 0.44 9.70 -4.89
CA GLN A 627 1.19 9.79 -3.62
C GLN A 627 2.22 10.92 -3.65
N LEU A 628 2.01 11.92 -4.51
CA LEU A 628 2.67 13.20 -4.39
C LEU A 628 2.45 13.75 -2.98
N MET A 629 3.47 14.40 -2.45
CA MET A 629 3.36 15.06 -1.17
C MET A 629 2.16 16.02 -1.14
N SER A 630 1.37 15.98 -0.07
CA SER A 630 0.07 16.66 0.01
C SER A 630 0.18 18.19 -0.17
N ASP A 631 1.32 18.77 0.20
CA ASP A 631 1.67 20.18 0.05
C ASP A 631 2.76 20.44 -1.00
N ALA A 632 2.98 19.52 -1.95
CA ALA A 632 4.01 19.61 -2.99
C ALA A 632 3.98 20.92 -3.79
N ALA A 633 2.79 21.43 -4.15
CA ALA A 633 2.68 22.68 -4.88
C ALA A 633 3.24 23.87 -4.09
N LEU A 634 2.95 23.94 -2.79
CA LEU A 634 3.43 24.99 -1.90
C LEU A 634 4.95 24.87 -1.71
N VAL A 635 5.44 23.67 -1.41
CA VAL A 635 6.87 23.42 -1.20
C VAL A 635 7.66 23.74 -2.46
N LYS A 636 7.25 23.22 -3.62
CA LYS A 636 7.90 23.50 -4.91
C LYS A 636 7.99 25.00 -5.19
N LYS A 637 6.88 25.73 -5.03
CA LYS A 637 6.85 27.18 -5.21
C LYS A 637 7.86 27.89 -4.30
N ARG A 638 7.86 27.55 -3.00
CA ARG A 638 8.73 28.20 -2.01
C ARG A 638 10.21 27.88 -2.20
N LEU A 639 10.54 26.67 -2.65
CA LEU A 639 11.92 26.30 -2.99
C LEU A 639 12.43 27.09 -4.20
N LEU A 640 11.61 27.24 -5.25
CA LEU A 640 11.92 28.08 -6.41
C LEU A 640 12.13 29.54 -6.01
N GLU A 641 11.18 30.13 -5.27
CA GLU A 641 11.26 31.51 -4.76
C GLU A 641 12.48 31.74 -3.85
N SER A 642 12.93 30.72 -3.12
CA SER A 642 14.08 30.81 -2.21
C SER A 642 15.42 30.51 -2.89
N GLY A 643 15.44 30.23 -4.20
CA GLY A 643 16.67 29.98 -4.95
C GLY A 643 17.29 28.61 -4.71
N PHE A 644 16.49 27.56 -4.47
CA PHE A 644 17.00 26.17 -4.44
C PHE A 644 17.35 25.67 -5.83
N SER A 645 18.56 25.11 -5.96
CA SER A 645 19.10 24.61 -7.23
C SER A 645 18.84 23.11 -7.43
N LEU A 646 18.78 22.35 -6.34
CA LEU A 646 18.69 20.89 -6.36
C LEU A 646 17.75 20.38 -5.26
N VAL A 647 16.93 19.38 -5.59
CA VAL A 647 16.13 18.57 -4.67
C VAL A 647 16.56 17.11 -4.79
N LEU A 648 16.79 16.46 -3.66
CA LEU A 648 17.05 15.02 -3.55
C LEU A 648 15.90 14.34 -2.82
N HIS A 649 15.37 13.24 -3.37
CA HIS A 649 14.32 12.47 -2.71
C HIS A 649 14.32 10.96 -3.04
N GLY A 650 13.40 10.22 -2.40
CA GLY A 650 13.22 8.76 -2.49
C GLY A 650 11.77 8.32 -2.74
N HIS A 651 11.31 7.35 -1.95
CA HIS A 651 9.92 6.89 -1.73
C HIS A 651 9.35 5.96 -2.80
N ARG A 652 9.68 6.23 -4.07
CA ARG A 652 9.07 5.55 -5.20
C ARG A 652 9.87 4.37 -5.74
N HIS A 653 11.07 4.14 -5.23
CA HIS A 653 12.01 3.11 -5.69
C HIS A 653 12.43 3.24 -7.17
N HIS A 654 11.98 4.30 -7.86
CA HIS A 654 12.30 4.59 -9.26
C HIS A 654 13.16 5.85 -9.36
N GLY A 655 14.37 5.69 -9.87
CA GLY A 655 15.27 6.81 -10.12
C GLY A 655 14.79 7.65 -11.29
N HIS A 656 14.75 8.96 -11.12
CA HIS A 656 14.43 9.91 -12.18
C HIS A 656 15.12 11.25 -11.95
N GLU A 657 15.18 12.06 -13.00
CA GLU A 657 15.68 13.43 -12.97
C GLU A 657 14.78 14.30 -13.84
N GLU A 658 14.37 15.45 -13.32
CA GLU A 658 13.58 16.43 -14.05
C GLU A 658 14.00 17.84 -13.65
N THR A 659 13.88 18.80 -14.58
CA THR A 659 14.02 20.23 -14.27
C THR A 659 12.65 20.88 -14.24
N VAL A 660 12.30 21.48 -13.11
CA VAL A 660 11.09 22.30 -12.98
C VAL A 660 11.44 23.77 -12.89
N GLY A 661 10.53 24.65 -13.34
CA GLY A 661 10.74 26.08 -13.24
C GLY A 661 9.44 26.88 -13.20
N ASP A 662 9.54 28.14 -12.81
CA ASP A 662 8.45 29.12 -12.76
C ASP A 662 8.59 30.21 -13.85
N GLY A 663 9.50 29.98 -14.82
CA GLY A 663 9.87 30.93 -15.87
C GLY A 663 11.03 31.86 -15.49
N THR A 664 11.36 31.98 -14.20
CA THR A 664 12.49 32.79 -13.71
C THR A 664 13.55 31.93 -13.03
N ASN A 665 13.12 31.00 -12.19
CA ASN A 665 13.95 30.07 -11.44
C ASN A 665 13.81 28.65 -12.00
N SER A 666 14.91 27.91 -11.92
CA SER A 666 14.99 26.50 -12.27
C SER A 666 15.44 25.69 -11.05
N LEU A 667 14.86 24.51 -10.89
CA LEU A 667 15.15 23.57 -9.82
C LEU A 667 15.29 22.17 -10.43
N VAL A 668 16.43 21.53 -10.21
CA VAL A 668 16.67 20.14 -10.61
C VAL A 668 16.14 19.23 -9.51
N VAL A 669 15.26 18.29 -9.85
CA VAL A 669 14.69 17.30 -8.93
C VAL A 669 15.26 15.93 -9.28
N VAL A 670 15.86 15.26 -8.30
CA VAL A 670 16.52 13.97 -8.47
C VAL A 670 15.92 12.95 -7.50
N GLY A 671 15.24 11.95 -8.05
CA GLY A 671 14.81 10.76 -7.33
C GLY A 671 15.93 9.71 -7.33
N CYS A 672 16.27 9.18 -6.15
CA CYS A 672 17.33 8.17 -6.03
C CYS A 672 16.99 6.87 -6.74
N GLY A 673 15.73 6.45 -6.65
CA GLY A 673 15.34 5.06 -6.84
C GLY A 673 15.40 4.32 -5.51
N SER A 674 15.92 3.11 -5.50
CA SER A 674 16.16 2.36 -4.26
C SER A 674 17.55 1.78 -4.25
N THR A 675 18.28 2.01 -3.17
CA THR A 675 19.61 1.46 -2.97
C THR A 675 19.59 0.08 -2.33
N GLY A 676 18.53 -0.28 -1.61
CA GLY A 676 18.50 -1.52 -0.84
C GLY A 676 17.18 -2.28 -0.77
N VAL A 677 16.12 -1.89 -1.47
CA VAL A 677 14.81 -2.57 -1.39
C VAL A 677 14.82 -3.89 -2.18
N GLY A 678 14.28 -4.95 -1.59
CA GLY A 678 14.13 -6.26 -2.18
C GLY A 678 13.17 -6.28 -3.37
N VAL A 679 13.35 -7.24 -4.29
CA VAL A 679 12.58 -7.36 -5.55
C VAL A 679 11.07 -7.33 -5.33
N LYS A 680 10.59 -7.87 -4.20
CA LYS A 680 9.15 -7.90 -3.86
C LYS A 680 8.53 -6.50 -3.77
N GLU A 681 9.27 -5.52 -3.28
CA GLU A 681 8.77 -4.16 -3.02
C GLU A 681 9.22 -3.17 -4.10
N ARG A 682 10.42 -3.32 -4.69
CA ARG A 682 10.88 -2.45 -5.81
C ARG A 682 10.40 -2.89 -7.19
N GLY A 683 9.85 -4.10 -7.31
CA GLY A 683 9.47 -4.70 -8.59
C GLY A 683 10.69 -4.92 -9.49
N SER A 684 10.56 -4.58 -10.78
CA SER A 684 11.61 -4.78 -11.79
C SER A 684 12.68 -3.68 -11.79
N GLN A 685 12.53 -2.63 -10.97
CA GLN A 685 13.52 -1.54 -10.95
C GLN A 685 14.85 -2.04 -10.40
N PRO A 686 15.99 -1.72 -11.02
CA PRO A 686 17.29 -2.11 -10.47
C PRO A 686 17.55 -1.40 -9.13
N LEU A 687 18.36 -2.03 -8.28
CA LEU A 687 18.98 -1.29 -7.18
C LEU A 687 19.89 -0.23 -7.75
N GLN A 688 19.85 0.96 -7.15
CA GLN A 688 20.50 2.14 -7.69
C GLN A 688 20.85 3.17 -6.60
N PHE A 689 21.93 3.89 -6.84
CA PHE A 689 22.30 5.09 -6.10
C PHE A 689 22.81 6.15 -7.10
N ASN A 690 22.90 7.40 -6.67
CA ASN A 690 23.41 8.49 -7.50
C ASN A 690 24.74 9.02 -6.94
N ARG A 691 25.69 9.28 -7.84
CA ARG A 691 26.84 10.16 -7.63
C ARG A 691 26.53 11.49 -8.30
N ILE A 692 26.44 12.55 -7.52
CA ILE A 692 26.08 13.88 -7.98
C ILE A 692 27.27 14.81 -7.81
N VAL A 693 27.61 15.54 -8.86
CA VAL A 693 28.75 16.45 -8.88
C VAL A 693 28.26 17.86 -9.21
N LEU A 694 28.53 18.79 -8.30
CA LEU A 694 28.25 20.22 -8.44
C LEU A 694 29.53 20.94 -8.86
N ARG A 695 29.54 21.60 -10.02
CA ARG A 695 30.69 22.39 -10.48
C ARG A 695 30.27 23.82 -10.74
N ALA A 696 30.99 24.78 -10.16
CA ALA A 696 30.79 26.20 -10.47
C ALA A 696 31.80 26.66 -11.52
N SER A 697 31.35 27.47 -12.46
CA SER A 697 32.21 28.21 -13.40
C SER A 697 31.72 29.65 -13.48
N GLY A 698 32.42 30.55 -12.77
CA GLY A 698 31.97 31.93 -12.62
C GLY A 698 30.61 32.03 -11.92
N ARG A 699 29.58 32.48 -12.65
CA ARG A 699 28.20 32.57 -12.13
C ARG A 699 27.36 31.33 -12.44
N ASP A 700 27.87 30.40 -13.22
CA ASP A 700 27.11 29.24 -13.69
C ASP A 700 27.34 28.04 -12.79
N LEU A 701 26.28 27.24 -12.59
CA LEU A 701 26.34 25.98 -11.84
C LEU A 701 26.00 24.82 -12.78
N LEU A 702 26.90 23.85 -12.89
CA LEU A 702 26.66 22.59 -13.58
C LEU A 702 26.39 21.49 -12.56
N ILE A 703 25.21 20.87 -12.64
CA ILE A 703 24.85 19.69 -11.84
C ILE A 703 24.98 18.46 -12.74
N SER A 704 25.83 17.51 -12.37
CA SER A 704 25.98 16.23 -13.08
C SER A 704 25.47 15.10 -12.20
N VAL A 705 24.53 14.30 -12.70
CA VAL A 705 23.96 13.14 -12.02
C VAL A 705 24.42 11.88 -12.73
N MET A 706 25.20 11.05 -12.04
CA MET A 706 25.63 9.74 -12.50
C MET A 706 24.91 8.68 -11.68
N ARG A 707 24.10 7.85 -12.34
CA ARG A 707 23.41 6.74 -11.69
C ARG A 707 24.26 5.48 -11.76
N TYR A 708 24.33 4.75 -10.66
CA TYR A 708 24.89 3.41 -10.61
C TYR A 708 23.77 2.41 -10.38
N THR A 709 23.77 1.30 -11.11
CA THR A 709 22.79 0.21 -10.95
C THR A 709 23.50 -1.08 -10.58
N LEU A 710 23.03 -1.80 -9.56
CA LEU A 710 23.63 -3.08 -9.17
C LEU A 710 23.28 -4.14 -10.21
N ASP A 711 24.30 -4.76 -10.78
CA ASP A 711 24.15 -6.03 -11.47
C ASP A 711 24.08 -7.14 -10.41
N THR A 712 22.90 -7.71 -10.25
CA THR A 712 22.62 -8.71 -9.23
C THR A 712 23.26 -10.07 -9.53
N GLU A 713 23.67 -10.33 -10.77
CA GLU A 713 24.33 -11.59 -11.15
C GLU A 713 25.79 -11.63 -10.71
N VAL A 714 26.48 -10.48 -10.78
CA VAL A 714 27.91 -10.37 -10.45
C VAL A 714 28.17 -9.59 -9.15
N GLY A 715 27.17 -8.91 -8.60
CA GLY A 715 27.30 -8.14 -7.36
C GLY A 715 28.05 -6.82 -7.50
N GLU A 716 28.13 -6.28 -8.71
CA GLU A 716 28.89 -5.08 -9.02
C GLU A 716 27.98 -3.91 -9.44
N TRP A 717 28.32 -2.70 -9.00
CA TRP A 717 27.61 -1.49 -9.38
C TRP A 717 28.09 -0.99 -10.75
N LYS A 718 27.20 -1.01 -11.73
CA LYS A 718 27.47 -0.54 -13.09
C LYS A 718 27.16 0.94 -13.22
N ARG A 719 28.13 1.69 -13.74
CA ARG A 719 28.00 3.12 -14.05
C ARG A 719 27.07 3.33 -15.25
N GLY A 720 26.09 4.21 -15.09
CA GLY A 720 25.25 4.72 -16.17
C GLY A 720 25.84 5.97 -16.83
N THR A 721 25.19 6.42 -17.91
CA THR A 721 25.56 7.65 -18.62
C THR A 721 25.25 8.88 -17.74
N PRO A 722 26.20 9.81 -17.55
CA PRO A 722 25.97 11.05 -16.81
C PRO A 722 24.90 11.91 -17.50
N LYS A 723 23.98 12.47 -16.72
CA LYS A 723 23.09 13.55 -17.15
C LYS A 723 23.55 14.88 -16.55
N THR A 724 23.63 15.92 -17.36
CA THR A 724 24.10 17.25 -16.93
C THR A 724 22.99 18.29 -17.02
N PHE A 725 22.95 19.19 -16.04
CA PHE A 725 21.95 20.24 -15.90
C PHE A 725 22.68 21.58 -15.67
N PRO A 726 22.93 22.37 -16.73
CA PRO A 726 23.54 23.68 -16.61
C PRO A 726 22.52 24.72 -16.12
N LEU A 727 22.84 25.41 -15.03
CA LEU A 727 22.06 26.53 -14.48
C LEU A 727 22.86 27.83 -14.65
N VAL A 728 22.54 28.58 -15.71
CA VAL A 728 23.26 29.81 -16.10
C VAL A 728 22.92 30.96 -15.15
N GLY A 729 23.93 31.71 -14.71
CA GLY A 729 23.79 32.87 -13.82
C GLY A 729 23.34 32.54 -12.40
N ARG A 730 23.37 31.27 -12.01
CA ARG A 730 22.79 30.78 -10.75
C ARG A 730 23.47 31.31 -9.48
N LEU A 731 24.76 31.60 -9.55
CA LEU A 731 25.58 32.04 -8.41
C LEU A 731 25.73 33.58 -8.37
N SER A 732 24.65 34.31 -8.70
CA SER A 732 24.63 35.78 -8.73
C SER A 732 24.11 36.43 -7.46
#